data_AF-A0A916VLC7-F1
#
_entry.id   AF-A0A916VLC7-F1
#
_cell.length_a   1.000
_cell.length_b   1.000
_cell.length_c   1.000
_cell.angle_alpha   90.00
_cell.angle_beta   90.00
_cell.angle_gamma   90.00
#
_symmetry.space_group_name_H-M   'P 1'
#
loop_
_entity.id
_entity.type
_entity.pdbx_description
1 polymer ?
#
loop_
_entity_poly.entity_id
_entity_poly.type
_entity_poly.pdbx_seq_one_letter_code
_entity_poly.pdbx_strand_id
1 'polypeptide(L)'
;MGTQEKQRMNAQATVTNKALLIGKGLPPFESIKPEDVVPTMTELLAELEQELTNLEVTVKPTWNDLVEPLQKLVDRLSWSWGIVGHLMAVKNSPELRKAYDEVQPKVVEFSNKLNQSQPLYQAFKKLHNSDSWQNLDSGQKRIVEAAIRDAELSGVALEGEQRERFNTIQLELAELSTKFSNNVLDATKAFSLTLTNKEEVDGLPPSLLSLAAQCARDDGAENATPENGPWRITLDYPSFMPFMQHSKQRELREQLYKAFIRRASSGELNNYPLIQRILELRQQKTQILGFNSYAELSLASKMAPGVAAVEKLLEELRSVSYDAAVTDLEELKKFAASKNAPEANDLKHWDTSFWAERLREEKFAFTAEELRPYFPLPQVLDGLFALVKRIFGINITAADGEAPVWHQDVHYFQVSDEKNTPIAYFYLDAYSRPAEKRGGAWMNECIARAKFVENGQTTLRLPVAYLQCNQTPPVDDKPSLMTFREVETLFHEFGHGLQHMLTTVDYAGAAGINNVEWDAVELPSQFMENWCYDRATLFGMAKHYETGETLPEHYYQKLLAARNYMSGSGMLRQLHFSLVDIELHHRYQPGGEETVMDVRNRIAETTTVLAPLPEDSFLCAFGHIFAGGYAAGYYSYKWAEVLSADAFAAFEEAGLEDEVAIATCGKRFRDTVLALGGSLHPMEVFKTFRGREPNTEPLLRHSGLIAAA
;
A
#
# COMPACT_ATOMS: atom_id res chain seq x y z
N MET A 1 28.55 -34.29 56.12
CA MET A 1 27.56 -35.38 56.03
C MET A 1 26.34 -34.75 55.36
N GLY A 2 25.92 -35.06 54.13
CA GLY A 2 25.97 -36.30 53.38
C GLY A 2 24.54 -36.56 52.87
N THR A 3 24.29 -36.21 51.61
CA THR A 3 23.34 -36.81 50.64
C THR A 3 21.91 -37.21 51.06
N GLN A 4 20.89 -36.68 50.36
CA GLN A 4 20.00 -37.50 49.51
C GLN A 4 19.05 -36.68 48.61
N GLU A 5 19.27 -36.85 47.31
CA GLU A 5 18.32 -36.94 46.19
C GLU A 5 16.89 -36.41 46.35
N LYS A 6 16.54 -35.42 45.51
CA LYS A 6 15.24 -35.44 44.83
C LYS A 6 15.46 -35.41 43.31
N GLN A 7 14.88 -36.44 42.71
CA GLN A 7 14.97 -36.84 41.31
C GLN A 7 14.64 -35.70 40.35
N ARG A 8 15.52 -35.56 39.36
CA ARG A 8 15.19 -35.04 38.03
C ARG A 8 14.06 -35.88 37.45
N MET A 9 12.88 -35.30 37.30
CA MET A 9 11.97 -35.71 36.23
C MET A 9 12.32 -34.87 35.01
N ASN A 10 13.10 -35.46 34.11
CA ASN A 10 13.10 -35.10 32.70
C ASN A 10 11.69 -35.31 32.17
N ALA A 11 10.89 -34.26 32.15
CA ALA A 11 9.88 -34.13 31.11
C ALA A 11 10.62 -33.58 29.90
N GLN A 12 10.89 -34.44 28.91
CA GLN A 12 11.15 -33.98 27.56
C GLN A 12 9.94 -33.13 27.16
N ALA A 13 10.07 -31.81 27.31
CA ALA A 13 9.22 -30.88 26.62
C ALA A 13 9.55 -31.07 25.13
N THR A 14 8.69 -31.79 24.42
CA THR A 14 8.56 -31.63 22.98
C THR A 14 8.26 -30.14 22.77
N VAL A 15 9.31 -29.37 22.47
CA VAL A 15 9.18 -28.01 21.92
C VAL A 15 8.31 -28.17 20.69
N THR A 16 7.03 -27.88 20.83
CA THR A 16 6.08 -28.08 19.74
C THR A 16 6.26 -26.87 18.83
N ASN A 17 6.92 -27.09 17.70
CA ASN A 17 7.35 -26.14 16.68
C ASN A 17 6.16 -25.51 15.89
N LYS A 18 5.01 -25.28 16.54
CA LYS A 18 3.72 -24.96 15.89
C LYS A 18 3.29 -23.51 16.10
N ALA A 19 4.21 -22.57 15.92
CA ALA A 19 3.96 -21.14 16.12
C ALA A 19 2.75 -20.61 15.32
N LEU A 20 2.53 -21.15 14.12
CA LEU A 20 1.42 -20.77 13.24
C LEU A 20 0.07 -21.40 13.62
N LEU A 21 -0.03 -22.28 14.63
CA LEU A 21 -1.32 -22.78 15.15
C LEU A 21 -1.92 -21.93 16.27
N ILE A 22 -1.19 -20.96 16.82
CA ILE A 22 -1.66 -20.16 17.96
C ILE A 22 -2.96 -19.42 17.60
N GLY A 23 -3.06 -18.88 16.38
CA GLY A 23 -4.29 -18.36 15.80
C GLY A 23 -4.84 -17.09 16.46
N LYS A 24 -4.09 -16.45 17.36
CA LYS A 24 -4.50 -15.23 18.08
C LYS A 24 -3.31 -14.52 18.73
N GLY A 25 -3.52 -13.25 19.07
CA GLY A 25 -2.50 -12.43 19.75
C GLY A 25 -1.40 -11.97 18.79
N LEU A 26 -0.34 -11.38 19.34
CA LEU A 26 0.78 -10.92 18.53
C LEU A 26 1.52 -12.10 17.88
N PRO A 27 1.87 -12.03 16.58
CA PRO A 27 2.63 -13.07 15.91
C PRO A 27 4.01 -13.30 16.55
N PRO A 28 4.39 -14.55 16.86
CA PRO A 28 5.73 -14.89 17.38
C PRO A 28 6.77 -14.97 16.25
N PHE A 29 7.01 -13.86 15.54
CA PHE A 29 7.81 -13.83 14.31
C PHE A 29 9.17 -14.51 14.40
N GLU A 30 9.88 -14.35 15.52
CA GLU A 30 11.20 -14.96 15.75
C GLU A 30 11.17 -16.49 15.80
N SER A 31 10.01 -17.07 16.11
CA SER A 31 9.80 -18.53 16.21
C SER A 31 9.28 -19.16 14.92
N ILE A 32 8.95 -18.37 13.91
CA ILE A 32 8.37 -18.86 12.65
C ILE A 32 9.50 -19.12 11.65
N LYS A 33 9.62 -20.37 11.20
CA LYS A 33 10.61 -20.79 10.21
C LYS A 33 9.94 -21.35 8.96
N PRO A 34 10.57 -21.21 7.77
CA PRO A 34 10.01 -21.73 6.52
C PRO A 34 9.63 -23.22 6.58
N GLU A 35 10.44 -24.06 7.24
CA GLU A 35 10.20 -25.50 7.36
C GLU A 35 8.94 -25.86 8.16
N ASP A 36 8.45 -24.95 9.01
CA ASP A 36 7.27 -25.18 9.86
C ASP A 36 5.96 -24.76 9.17
N VAL A 37 6.03 -24.00 8.07
CA VAL A 37 4.86 -23.45 7.36
C VAL A 37 3.98 -24.55 6.81
N VAL A 38 4.53 -25.45 5.98
CA VAL A 38 3.78 -26.54 5.34
C VAL A 38 3.07 -27.47 6.34
N PRO A 39 3.76 -28.07 7.33
CA PRO A 39 3.10 -28.99 8.26
C PRO A 39 2.04 -28.26 9.10
N THR A 40 2.34 -27.05 9.56
CA THR A 40 1.42 -26.31 10.43
C THR A 40 0.17 -25.85 9.70
N MET A 41 0.32 -25.30 8.49
CA MET A 41 -0.83 -24.85 7.71
C MET A 41 -1.68 -26.03 7.22
N THR A 42 -1.06 -27.18 6.92
CA THR A 42 -1.82 -28.40 6.56
C THR A 42 -2.68 -28.88 7.73
N GLU A 43 -2.14 -28.86 8.96
CA GLU A 43 -2.90 -29.20 10.17
C GLU A 43 -4.03 -28.20 10.43
N LEU A 44 -3.73 -26.89 10.36
CA LEU A 44 -4.74 -25.85 10.54
C LEU A 44 -5.90 -26.00 9.56
N LEU A 45 -5.62 -26.18 8.27
CA LEU A 45 -6.65 -26.31 7.25
C LEU A 45 -7.53 -27.54 7.49
N ALA A 46 -6.96 -28.67 7.92
CA ALA A 46 -7.73 -29.85 8.29
C ALA A 46 -8.67 -29.60 9.49
N GLU A 47 -8.21 -28.86 10.51
CA GLU A 47 -9.06 -28.45 11.64
C GLU A 47 -10.20 -27.53 11.19
N LEU A 48 -9.89 -26.51 10.40
CA LEU A 48 -10.86 -25.54 9.91
C LEU A 48 -11.90 -26.19 8.97
N GLU A 49 -11.51 -27.19 8.18
CA GLU A 49 -12.45 -27.97 7.36
C GLU A 49 -13.47 -28.75 8.19
N GLN A 50 -13.02 -29.35 9.29
CA GLN A 50 -13.91 -30.06 10.20
C GLN A 50 -14.85 -29.08 10.91
N GLU A 51 -14.34 -27.92 11.34
CA GLU A 51 -15.13 -26.85 11.96
C GLU A 51 -16.17 -26.27 11.00
N LEU A 52 -15.79 -25.99 9.74
CA LEU A 52 -16.71 -25.54 8.70
C LEU A 52 -17.84 -26.56 8.48
N THR A 53 -17.49 -27.85 8.33
CA THR A 53 -18.48 -28.92 8.12
C THR A 53 -19.47 -29.00 9.29
N ASN A 54 -18.98 -28.85 10.52
CA ASN A 54 -19.84 -28.85 11.70
C ASN A 54 -20.74 -27.60 11.74
N LEU A 55 -20.22 -26.44 11.38
CA LEU A 55 -21.00 -25.21 11.29
C LEU A 55 -22.10 -25.34 10.23
N GLU A 56 -21.79 -25.85 9.04
CA GLU A 56 -22.78 -26.07 7.96
C GLU A 56 -23.98 -26.93 8.39
N VAL A 57 -23.76 -27.94 9.24
CA VAL A 57 -24.81 -28.82 9.77
C VAL A 57 -25.65 -28.14 10.86
N THR A 58 -25.03 -27.27 11.66
CA THR A 58 -25.64 -26.72 12.88
C THR A 58 -26.11 -25.27 12.73
N VAL A 59 -25.76 -24.61 11.64
CA VAL A 59 -26.00 -23.19 11.38
C VAL A 59 -27.48 -22.84 11.49
N LYS A 60 -27.76 -21.72 12.16
CA LYS A 60 -29.08 -21.08 12.19
C LYS A 60 -28.95 -19.65 11.68
N PRO A 61 -30.02 -19.06 11.10
CA PRO A 61 -29.98 -17.70 10.56
C PRO A 61 -30.09 -16.66 11.69
N THR A 62 -29.14 -16.67 12.63
CA THR A 62 -29.01 -15.71 13.73
C THR A 62 -27.56 -15.23 13.77
N TRP A 63 -27.31 -14.03 14.31
CA TRP A 63 -25.94 -13.52 14.44
C TRP A 63 -25.01 -14.50 15.18
N ASN A 64 -25.47 -15.01 16.33
CA ASN A 64 -24.67 -15.85 17.23
C ASN A 64 -24.44 -17.28 16.70
N ASP A 65 -25.36 -17.82 15.90
CA ASP A 65 -25.26 -19.19 15.36
C ASP A 65 -24.68 -19.24 13.93
N LEU A 66 -24.41 -18.08 13.31
CA LEU A 66 -23.85 -17.97 11.96
C LEU A 66 -22.57 -17.12 11.93
N VAL A 67 -22.67 -15.84 12.29
CA VAL A 67 -21.60 -14.86 12.07
C VAL A 67 -20.47 -15.01 13.07
N GLU A 68 -20.79 -15.14 14.36
CA GLU A 68 -19.78 -15.32 15.40
C GLU A 68 -18.92 -16.59 15.23
N PRO A 69 -19.48 -17.80 15.01
CA PRO A 69 -18.67 -18.99 14.79
C PRO A 69 -17.88 -18.92 13.47
N LEU A 70 -18.45 -18.33 12.42
CA LEU A 70 -17.73 -18.12 11.15
C LEU A 70 -16.54 -17.17 11.34
N GLN A 71 -16.71 -16.08 12.09
CA GLN A 71 -15.63 -15.13 12.38
C GLN A 71 -14.48 -15.82 13.10
N LYS A 72 -14.74 -16.71 14.07
CA LYS A 72 -13.68 -17.43 14.80
C LYS A 72 -12.85 -18.32 13.87
N LEU A 73 -13.50 -18.96 12.90
CA LEU A 73 -12.84 -19.80 11.90
C LEU A 73 -11.99 -18.94 10.95
N VAL A 74 -12.57 -17.87 10.40
CA VAL A 74 -11.88 -16.95 9.47
C VAL A 74 -10.70 -16.28 10.15
N ASP A 75 -10.87 -15.78 11.38
CA ASP A 75 -9.81 -15.11 12.14
C ASP A 75 -8.55 -15.98 12.29
N ARG A 76 -8.72 -17.29 12.54
CA ARG A 76 -7.59 -18.20 12.70
C ARG A 76 -6.81 -18.38 11.39
N LEU A 77 -7.52 -18.53 10.27
CA LEU A 77 -6.88 -18.62 8.97
C LEU A 77 -6.19 -17.30 8.59
N SER A 78 -6.89 -16.18 8.73
CA SER A 78 -6.36 -14.85 8.43
C SER A 78 -5.13 -14.53 9.28
N TRP A 79 -5.14 -14.90 10.56
CA TRP A 79 -3.97 -14.75 11.44
C TRP A 79 -2.78 -15.55 10.93
N SER A 80 -2.93 -16.86 10.74
CA SER A 80 -1.81 -17.74 10.37
C SER A 80 -1.29 -17.45 8.96
N TRP A 81 -2.18 -17.35 7.97
CA TRP A 81 -1.79 -17.10 6.59
C TRP A 81 -1.33 -15.65 6.37
N GLY A 82 -1.93 -14.69 7.07
CA GLY A 82 -1.51 -13.29 7.04
C GLY A 82 -0.07 -13.10 7.50
N ILE A 83 0.38 -13.87 8.51
CA ILE A 83 1.79 -13.86 8.95
C ILE A 83 2.72 -14.39 7.86
N VAL A 84 2.39 -15.53 7.24
CA VAL A 84 3.22 -16.10 6.16
C VAL A 84 3.27 -15.14 4.97
N GLY A 85 2.13 -14.56 4.59
CA GLY A 85 2.06 -13.54 3.53
C GLY A 85 2.85 -12.27 3.86
N HIS A 86 2.82 -11.82 5.11
CA HIS A 86 3.62 -10.69 5.58
C HIS A 86 5.12 -10.99 5.46
N LEU A 87 5.58 -12.14 5.97
CA LEU A 87 6.98 -12.56 5.86
C LEU A 87 7.43 -12.71 4.41
N MET A 88 6.55 -13.20 3.52
CA MET A 88 6.82 -13.24 2.08
C MET A 88 7.07 -11.86 1.47
N ALA A 89 6.49 -10.79 2.03
CA ALA A 89 6.65 -9.42 1.56
C ALA A 89 7.88 -8.69 2.15
N VAL A 90 8.31 -9.03 3.38
CA VAL A 90 9.35 -8.29 4.11
C VAL A 90 10.63 -9.08 4.42
N LYS A 91 10.58 -10.41 4.31
CA LYS A 91 11.66 -11.35 4.63
C LYS A 91 11.65 -12.54 3.66
N ASN A 92 11.54 -12.22 2.38
CA ASN A 92 11.43 -13.18 1.28
C ASN A 92 12.71 -14.02 1.14
N SER A 93 12.56 -15.34 1.09
CA SER A 93 13.69 -16.27 0.86
C SER A 93 13.28 -17.43 -0.07
N PRO A 94 14.24 -18.13 -0.71
CA PRO A 94 13.94 -19.31 -1.52
C PRO A 94 13.17 -20.40 -0.76
N GLU A 95 13.51 -20.62 0.51
CA GLU A 95 12.86 -21.62 1.37
C GLU A 95 11.42 -21.21 1.70
N LEU A 96 11.19 -19.93 2.01
CA LEU A 96 9.85 -19.41 2.29
C LEU A 96 8.97 -19.43 1.04
N ARG A 97 9.50 -19.07 -0.14
CA ARG A 97 8.79 -19.17 -1.42
C ARG A 97 8.31 -20.60 -1.67
N LYS A 98 9.20 -21.58 -1.53
CA LYS A 98 8.86 -22.99 -1.71
C LYS A 98 7.73 -23.44 -0.77
N ALA A 99 7.82 -23.06 0.50
CA ALA A 99 6.78 -23.40 1.47
C ALA A 99 5.44 -22.70 1.18
N TYR A 100 5.50 -21.43 0.77
CA TYR A 100 4.34 -20.65 0.37
C TYR A 100 3.64 -21.26 -0.85
N ASP A 101 4.41 -21.58 -1.90
CA ASP A 101 3.90 -22.17 -3.15
C ASP A 101 3.23 -23.54 -2.91
N GLU A 102 3.70 -24.33 -1.93
CA GLU A 102 3.09 -25.61 -1.57
C GLU A 102 1.76 -25.47 -0.79
N VAL A 103 1.61 -24.38 -0.02
CA VAL A 103 0.44 -24.17 0.85
C VAL A 103 -0.62 -23.29 0.21
N GLN A 104 -0.23 -22.31 -0.62
CA GLN A 104 -1.14 -21.35 -1.25
C GLN A 104 -2.33 -22.04 -1.96
N PRO A 105 -2.12 -23.11 -2.75
CA PRO A 105 -3.24 -23.82 -3.38
C PRO A 105 -4.28 -24.32 -2.38
N LYS A 106 -3.83 -24.92 -1.28
CA LYS A 106 -4.70 -25.48 -0.22
C LYS A 106 -5.50 -24.38 0.49
N VAL A 107 -4.87 -23.22 0.73
CA VAL A 107 -5.55 -22.06 1.32
C VAL A 107 -6.61 -21.49 0.37
N VAL A 108 -6.32 -21.42 -0.94
CA VAL A 108 -7.28 -20.97 -1.95
C VAL A 108 -8.44 -21.94 -2.07
N GLU A 109 -8.19 -23.24 -2.10
CA GLU A 109 -9.22 -24.28 -2.11
C GLU A 109 -10.15 -24.19 -0.90
N PHE A 110 -9.58 -24.07 0.30
CA PHE A 110 -10.37 -23.88 1.52
C PHE A 110 -11.20 -22.59 1.48
N SER A 111 -10.60 -21.48 1.05
CA SER A 111 -11.29 -20.19 0.94
C SER A 111 -12.44 -20.24 -0.07
N ASN A 112 -12.26 -20.92 -1.21
CA ASN A 112 -13.32 -21.15 -2.18
C ASN A 112 -14.43 -22.01 -1.59
N LYS A 113 -14.10 -23.09 -0.85
CA LYS A 113 -15.08 -23.95 -0.17
C LYS A 113 -15.92 -23.15 0.83
N LEU A 114 -15.28 -22.30 1.64
CA LEU A 114 -15.92 -21.42 2.61
C LEU A 114 -16.89 -20.45 1.93
N ASN A 115 -16.42 -19.69 0.94
CA ASN A 115 -17.21 -18.65 0.26
C ASN A 115 -18.33 -19.23 -0.62
N GLN A 116 -18.19 -20.49 -1.05
CA GLN A 116 -19.20 -21.21 -1.84
C GLN A 116 -20.06 -22.15 -0.97
N SER A 117 -20.03 -22.02 0.35
CA SER A 117 -20.86 -22.81 1.24
C SER A 117 -22.33 -22.43 1.08
N GLN A 118 -23.10 -23.30 0.43
CA GLN A 118 -24.54 -23.12 0.26
C GLN A 118 -25.31 -23.03 1.59
N PRO A 119 -25.03 -23.88 2.62
CA PRO A 119 -25.68 -23.74 3.91
C PRO A 119 -25.48 -22.34 4.53
N LEU A 120 -24.25 -21.82 4.51
CA LEU A 120 -23.94 -20.49 5.07
C LEU A 120 -24.59 -19.37 4.25
N TYR A 121 -24.49 -19.40 2.92
CA TYR A 121 -25.11 -18.42 2.04
C TYR A 121 -26.64 -18.36 2.24
N GLN A 122 -27.32 -19.51 2.32
CA GLN A 122 -28.76 -19.54 2.59
C GLN A 122 -29.09 -19.06 4.01
N ALA A 123 -28.24 -19.33 5.00
CA ALA A 123 -28.42 -18.81 6.35
C ALA A 123 -28.29 -17.29 6.40
N PHE A 124 -27.32 -16.70 5.71
CA PHE A 124 -27.18 -15.24 5.56
C PHE A 124 -28.40 -14.61 4.90
N LYS A 125 -28.90 -15.18 3.79
CA LYS A 125 -30.13 -14.67 3.13
C LYS A 125 -31.36 -14.77 4.02
N LYS A 126 -31.48 -15.85 4.80
CA LYS A 126 -32.57 -15.99 5.78
C LYS A 126 -32.44 -14.99 6.92
N LEU A 127 -31.24 -14.72 7.41
CA LEU A 127 -30.99 -13.69 8.44
C LEU A 127 -31.32 -12.29 7.90
N HIS A 128 -30.91 -11.97 6.67
CA HIS A 128 -31.25 -10.70 6.01
C HIS A 128 -32.77 -10.51 5.88
N ASN A 129 -33.51 -11.59 5.58
CA ASN A 129 -34.96 -11.55 5.37
C ASN A 129 -35.79 -11.89 6.63
N SER A 130 -35.17 -11.97 7.81
CA SER A 130 -35.88 -12.31 9.05
C SER A 130 -36.40 -11.07 9.79
N ASP A 131 -37.35 -11.27 10.70
CA ASP A 131 -37.83 -10.20 11.58
C ASP A 131 -36.72 -9.63 12.48
N SER A 132 -35.67 -10.42 12.76
CA SER A 132 -34.53 -9.97 13.57
C SER A 132 -33.60 -9.00 12.84
N TRP A 133 -33.69 -8.88 11.51
CA TRP A 133 -32.89 -7.94 10.71
C TRP A 133 -32.98 -6.51 11.24
N GLN A 134 -34.18 -6.08 11.67
CA GLN A 134 -34.38 -4.73 12.18
C GLN A 134 -33.67 -4.46 13.51
N ASN A 135 -33.32 -5.52 14.26
CA ASN A 135 -32.62 -5.43 15.53
C ASN A 135 -31.08 -5.44 15.38
N LEU A 136 -30.57 -5.74 14.19
CA LEU A 136 -29.14 -5.66 13.90
C LEU A 136 -28.71 -4.20 13.74
N ASP A 137 -27.55 -3.86 14.27
CA ASP A 137 -26.93 -2.55 14.02
C ASP A 137 -26.37 -2.44 12.60
N SER A 138 -25.92 -1.24 12.22
CA SER A 138 -25.44 -0.96 10.86
C SER A 138 -24.22 -1.80 10.48
N GLY A 139 -23.30 -2.04 11.41
CA GLY A 139 -22.11 -2.86 11.17
C GLY A 139 -22.48 -4.32 10.92
N GLN A 140 -23.38 -4.86 11.73
CA GLN A 140 -23.91 -6.21 11.53
C GLN A 140 -24.62 -6.37 10.19
N LYS A 141 -25.46 -5.38 9.81
CA LYS A 141 -26.15 -5.37 8.52
C LYS A 141 -25.18 -5.36 7.34
N ARG A 142 -24.20 -4.46 7.37
CA ARG A 142 -23.15 -4.35 6.35
C ARG A 142 -22.34 -5.64 6.18
N ILE A 143 -22.04 -6.34 7.29
CA ILE A 143 -21.34 -7.64 7.26
C ILE A 143 -22.20 -8.70 6.57
N VAL A 144 -23.49 -8.77 6.89
CA VAL A 144 -24.41 -9.75 6.27
C VAL A 144 -24.59 -9.47 4.78
N GLU A 145 -24.77 -8.21 4.39
CA GLU A 145 -24.88 -7.79 2.99
C GLU A 145 -23.60 -8.11 2.21
N ALA A 146 -22.43 -7.81 2.79
CA ALA A 146 -21.14 -8.14 2.20
C ALA A 146 -20.96 -9.65 2.05
N ALA A 147 -21.28 -10.45 3.06
CA ALA A 147 -21.18 -11.90 2.99
C ALA A 147 -22.06 -12.50 1.87
N ILE A 148 -23.27 -11.98 1.66
CA ILE A 148 -24.15 -12.42 0.55
C ILE A 148 -23.53 -12.05 -0.80
N ARG A 149 -23.13 -10.78 -0.98
CA ARG A 149 -22.50 -10.30 -2.21
C ARG A 149 -21.24 -11.09 -2.52
N ASP A 150 -20.35 -11.26 -1.55
CA ASP A 150 -19.04 -11.85 -1.75
C ASP A 150 -19.15 -13.37 -2.03
N ALA A 151 -20.17 -14.04 -1.48
CA ALA A 151 -20.51 -15.42 -1.87
C ALA A 151 -20.99 -15.51 -3.34
N GLU A 152 -21.82 -14.57 -3.80
CA GLU A 152 -22.27 -14.48 -5.19
C GLU A 152 -21.10 -14.21 -6.14
N LEU A 153 -20.22 -13.25 -5.79
CA LEU A 153 -18.99 -12.96 -6.54
C LEU A 153 -17.93 -14.08 -6.46
N SER A 154 -18.07 -14.98 -5.48
CA SER A 154 -17.27 -16.21 -5.37
C SER A 154 -17.91 -17.41 -6.08
N GLY A 155 -19.01 -17.20 -6.81
CA GLY A 155 -19.65 -18.24 -7.60
C GLY A 155 -20.42 -19.27 -6.79
N VAL A 156 -20.99 -18.90 -5.62
CA VAL A 156 -21.79 -19.83 -4.80
C VAL A 156 -22.95 -20.46 -5.58
N ALA A 157 -23.53 -19.72 -6.54
CA ALA A 157 -24.62 -20.18 -7.39
C ALA A 157 -24.19 -21.12 -8.53
N LEU A 158 -22.88 -21.31 -8.75
CA LEU A 158 -22.36 -22.16 -9.81
C LEU A 158 -22.43 -23.63 -9.41
N GLU A 159 -22.72 -24.49 -10.39
CA GLU A 159 -22.81 -25.94 -10.21
C GLU A 159 -21.96 -26.68 -11.26
N GLY A 160 -21.60 -27.93 -10.96
CA GLY A 160 -20.87 -28.82 -11.88
C GLY A 160 -19.61 -28.19 -12.49
N GLU A 161 -19.46 -28.35 -13.80
CA GLU A 161 -18.28 -27.93 -14.57
C GLU A 161 -17.97 -26.43 -14.44
N GLN A 162 -18.99 -25.56 -14.33
CA GLN A 162 -18.77 -24.12 -14.19
C GLN A 162 -18.10 -23.76 -12.86
N ARG A 163 -18.50 -24.44 -11.78
CA ARG A 163 -17.88 -24.27 -10.45
C ARG A 163 -16.46 -24.80 -10.43
N GLU A 164 -16.22 -25.97 -11.00
CA GLU A 164 -14.87 -26.55 -11.11
C GLU A 164 -13.95 -25.63 -11.91
N ARG A 165 -14.44 -25.08 -13.03
CA ARG A 165 -13.69 -24.12 -13.84
C ARG A 165 -13.41 -22.82 -13.09
N PHE A 166 -14.39 -22.27 -12.38
CA PHE A 166 -14.21 -21.09 -11.54
C PHE A 166 -13.11 -21.30 -10.49
N ASN A 167 -13.14 -22.43 -9.80
CA ASN A 167 -12.15 -22.76 -8.76
C ASN A 167 -10.74 -22.91 -9.36
N THR A 168 -10.63 -23.58 -10.51
CA THR A 168 -9.36 -23.70 -11.24
C THR A 168 -8.81 -22.32 -11.63
N ILE A 169 -9.68 -21.42 -12.11
CA ILE A 169 -9.29 -20.05 -12.47
C ILE A 169 -8.78 -19.28 -11.24
N GLN A 170 -9.47 -19.38 -10.11
CA GLN A 170 -9.06 -18.70 -8.87
C GLN A 170 -7.70 -19.17 -8.38
N LEU A 171 -7.44 -20.48 -8.44
CA LEU A 171 -6.15 -21.06 -8.09
C LEU A 171 -5.03 -20.53 -8.99
N GLU A 172 -5.22 -20.63 -10.31
CA GLU A 172 -4.22 -20.21 -11.28
C GLU A 172 -3.93 -18.69 -11.18
N LEU A 173 -4.96 -17.86 -10.95
CA LEU A 173 -4.77 -16.43 -10.72
C LEU A 173 -3.92 -16.12 -9.48
N ALA A 174 -4.09 -16.88 -8.39
CA ALA A 174 -3.30 -16.69 -7.17
C ALA A 174 -1.82 -17.05 -7.40
N GLU A 175 -1.55 -18.17 -8.05
CA GLU A 175 -0.20 -18.61 -8.41
C GLU A 175 0.50 -17.61 -9.34
N LEU A 176 -0.20 -17.15 -10.38
CA LEU A 176 0.32 -16.16 -11.34
C LEU A 176 0.63 -14.83 -10.66
N SER A 177 -0.20 -14.39 -9.70
CA SER A 177 0.01 -13.15 -8.94
C SER A 177 1.27 -13.25 -8.07
N THR A 178 1.46 -14.37 -7.37
CA THR A 178 2.68 -14.65 -6.58
C THR A 178 3.92 -14.66 -7.48
N LYS A 179 3.85 -15.36 -8.62
CA LYS A 179 4.95 -15.46 -9.58
C LYS A 179 5.30 -14.10 -10.18
N PHE A 180 4.30 -13.29 -10.53
CA PHE A 180 4.48 -11.92 -11.02
C PHE A 180 5.28 -11.08 -10.02
N SER A 181 4.87 -11.06 -8.75
CA SER A 181 5.53 -10.29 -7.70
C SER A 181 6.97 -10.77 -7.46
N ASN A 182 7.20 -12.08 -7.41
CA ASN A 182 8.54 -12.66 -7.27
C ASN A 182 9.45 -12.28 -8.44
N ASN A 183 8.94 -12.33 -9.68
CA ASN A 183 9.70 -11.93 -10.86
C ASN A 183 10.10 -10.44 -10.83
N VAL A 184 9.23 -9.56 -10.32
CA VAL A 184 9.55 -8.12 -10.18
C VAL A 184 10.64 -7.89 -9.11
N LEU A 185 10.55 -8.58 -7.98
CA LEU A 185 11.57 -8.52 -6.92
C LEU A 185 12.92 -9.01 -7.46
N ASP A 186 12.93 -10.18 -8.11
CA ASP A 186 14.14 -10.77 -8.67
C ASP A 186 14.75 -9.91 -9.79
N ALA A 187 13.92 -9.32 -10.66
CA ALA A 187 14.40 -8.43 -11.72
C ALA A 187 14.98 -7.11 -11.17
N THR A 188 14.40 -6.60 -10.07
CA THR A 188 14.93 -5.41 -9.39
C THR A 188 16.28 -5.71 -8.74
N LYS A 189 16.43 -6.89 -8.12
CA LYS A 189 17.67 -7.36 -7.48
C LYS A 189 18.77 -7.71 -8.49
N ALA A 190 18.42 -8.25 -9.65
CA ALA A 190 19.37 -8.76 -10.63
C ALA A 190 20.22 -7.66 -11.30
N PHE A 191 19.71 -6.43 -11.36
CA PHE A 191 20.45 -5.32 -11.98
C PHE A 191 21.45 -4.70 -11.01
N SER A 192 22.62 -4.38 -11.54
CA SER A 192 23.57 -3.48 -10.90
C SER A 192 24.40 -2.73 -11.92
N LEU A 193 24.81 -1.52 -11.57
CA LEU A 193 25.76 -0.72 -12.32
C LEU A 193 26.86 -0.26 -11.35
N THR A 194 28.05 -0.85 -11.50
CA THR A 194 29.21 -0.50 -10.67
C THR A 194 30.04 0.57 -11.37
N LEU A 195 30.12 1.74 -10.74
CA LEU A 195 30.89 2.89 -11.21
C LEU A 195 32.24 2.89 -10.52
N THR A 196 33.30 3.12 -11.27
CA THR A 196 34.69 3.02 -10.76
C THR A 196 35.50 4.28 -10.99
N ASN A 197 35.06 5.15 -11.90
CA ASN A 197 35.73 6.41 -12.23
C ASN A 197 34.96 7.60 -11.62
N LYS A 198 35.69 8.66 -11.24
CA LYS A 198 35.08 9.84 -10.60
C LYS A 198 34.18 10.61 -11.55
N GLU A 199 34.45 10.56 -12.84
CA GLU A 199 33.66 11.21 -13.87
C GLU A 199 32.26 10.58 -13.97
N GLU A 200 32.14 9.27 -13.75
CA GLU A 200 30.87 8.53 -13.83
C GLU A 200 29.85 8.97 -12.77
N VAL A 201 30.33 9.53 -11.66
CA VAL A 201 29.52 10.01 -10.54
C VAL A 201 29.35 11.53 -10.49
N ASP A 202 29.76 12.26 -11.55
CA ASP A 202 29.58 13.71 -11.59
C ASP A 202 28.09 14.10 -11.49
N GLY A 203 27.81 14.97 -10.52
CA GLY A 203 26.48 15.45 -10.17
C GLY A 203 25.76 14.63 -9.10
N LEU A 204 26.19 13.39 -8.80
CA LEU A 204 25.52 12.58 -7.77
C LEU A 204 25.66 13.25 -6.39
N PRO A 205 24.57 13.33 -5.60
CA PRO A 205 24.61 13.97 -4.31
C PRO A 205 25.37 13.11 -3.28
N PRO A 206 25.90 13.73 -2.20
CA PRO A 206 26.60 13.01 -1.14
C PRO A 206 25.80 11.84 -0.56
N SER A 207 24.48 12.01 -0.36
CA SER A 207 23.60 10.96 0.15
C SER A 207 23.60 9.70 -0.73
N LEU A 208 23.52 9.87 -2.07
CA LEU A 208 23.55 8.76 -3.01
C LEU A 208 24.94 8.14 -3.11
N LEU A 209 26.02 8.94 -3.07
CA LEU A 209 27.39 8.42 -3.05
C LEU A 209 27.63 7.52 -1.83
N SER A 210 27.16 7.96 -0.66
CA SER A 210 27.22 7.16 0.58
C SER A 210 26.41 5.87 0.47
N LEU A 211 25.15 5.95 0.01
CA LEU A 211 24.31 4.77 -0.19
C LEU A 211 24.94 3.78 -1.18
N ALA A 212 25.40 4.26 -2.34
CA ALA A 212 25.99 3.43 -3.37
C ALA A 212 27.33 2.80 -2.95
N ALA A 213 28.13 3.49 -2.13
CA ALA A 213 29.33 2.92 -1.53
C ALA A 213 28.99 1.83 -0.49
N GLN A 214 27.99 2.05 0.37
CA GLN A 214 27.49 1.03 1.29
C GLN A 214 27.00 -0.20 0.51
N CYS A 215 26.19 -0.01 -0.54
CA CYS A 215 25.74 -1.10 -1.40
C CYS A 215 26.92 -1.85 -2.06
N ALA A 216 28.02 -1.18 -2.38
CA ALA A 216 29.21 -1.83 -2.91
C ALA A 216 29.91 -2.67 -1.83
N ARG A 217 29.99 -2.18 -0.58
CA ARG A 217 30.54 -2.93 0.56
C ARG A 217 29.72 -4.18 0.86
N ASP A 218 28.40 -4.06 0.86
CA ASP A 218 27.48 -5.18 1.09
C ASP A 218 27.62 -6.27 0.00
N ASP A 219 28.06 -5.89 -1.19
CA ASP A 219 28.33 -6.77 -2.34
C ASP A 219 29.81 -7.22 -2.43
N GLY A 220 30.60 -6.99 -1.37
CA GLY A 220 31.96 -7.51 -1.20
C GLY A 220 33.10 -6.53 -1.51
N ALA A 221 32.82 -5.27 -1.90
CA ALA A 221 33.85 -4.25 -2.07
C ALA A 221 34.16 -3.52 -0.74
N GLU A 222 34.79 -4.21 0.21
CA GLU A 222 34.98 -3.77 1.61
C GLU A 222 35.60 -2.36 1.77
N ASN A 223 36.45 -1.94 0.83
CA ASN A 223 37.13 -0.64 0.87
C ASN A 223 36.36 0.49 0.17
N ALA A 224 35.13 0.25 -0.28
CA ALA A 224 34.34 1.25 -0.98
C ALA A 224 33.98 2.41 -0.04
N THR A 225 34.26 3.63 -0.50
CA THR A 225 33.98 4.88 0.23
C THR A 225 33.18 5.84 -0.65
N PRO A 226 32.39 6.75 -0.07
CA PRO A 226 31.68 7.77 -0.85
C PRO A 226 32.62 8.60 -1.74
N GLU A 227 33.87 8.82 -1.33
CA GLU A 227 34.83 9.68 -2.02
C GLU A 227 35.64 8.99 -3.14
N ASN A 228 35.85 7.67 -3.03
CA ASN A 228 36.76 6.93 -3.92
C ASN A 228 36.14 5.73 -4.61
N GLY A 229 34.89 5.37 -4.26
CA GLY A 229 34.20 4.23 -4.85
C GLY A 229 34.85 2.88 -4.52
N PRO A 230 34.48 1.80 -5.23
CA PRO A 230 33.44 1.78 -6.28
C PRO A 230 32.05 2.12 -5.72
N TRP A 231 31.16 2.62 -6.59
CA TRP A 231 29.78 2.94 -6.25
C TRP A 231 28.84 2.01 -6.98
N ARG A 232 27.97 1.30 -6.24
CA ARG A 232 27.06 0.31 -6.80
C ARG A 232 25.64 0.88 -6.88
N ILE A 233 25.15 1.12 -8.10
CA ILE A 233 23.79 1.62 -8.37
C ILE A 233 22.84 0.45 -8.64
N THR A 234 21.66 0.49 -8.01
CA THR A 234 20.57 -0.50 -8.09
C THR A 234 19.27 0.12 -8.62
N LEU A 235 18.26 -0.72 -8.86
CA LEU A 235 16.93 -0.31 -9.34
C LEU A 235 15.88 -0.06 -8.25
N ASP A 236 16.19 -0.30 -6.98
CA ASP A 236 15.29 0.12 -5.90
C ASP A 236 15.27 1.65 -5.81
N TYR A 237 14.11 2.19 -5.43
CA TYR A 237 13.77 3.59 -5.66
C TYR A 237 14.74 4.59 -5.01
N PRO A 238 15.26 4.37 -3.78
CA PRO A 238 16.26 5.24 -3.16
C PRO A 238 17.60 5.34 -3.93
N SER A 239 17.94 4.34 -4.75
CA SER A 239 19.09 4.41 -5.66
C SER A 239 18.69 4.97 -7.03
N PHE A 240 17.63 4.42 -7.62
CA PHE A 240 17.20 4.74 -8.98
C PHE A 240 16.84 6.21 -9.15
N MET A 241 15.94 6.75 -8.32
CA MET A 241 15.39 8.08 -8.55
C MET A 241 16.44 9.19 -8.36
N PRO A 242 17.26 9.19 -7.30
CA PRO A 242 18.33 10.18 -7.17
C PRO A 242 19.35 10.10 -8.31
N PHE A 243 19.67 8.91 -8.83
CA PHE A 243 20.53 8.81 -10.00
C PHE A 243 19.92 9.50 -11.23
N MET A 244 18.63 9.27 -11.49
CA MET A 244 17.91 9.90 -12.60
C MET A 244 17.77 11.42 -12.46
N GLN A 245 17.70 11.94 -11.23
CA GLN A 245 17.59 13.37 -10.94
C GLN A 245 18.94 14.10 -11.00
N HIS A 246 20.04 13.42 -10.68
CA HIS A 246 21.31 14.10 -10.39
C HIS A 246 22.47 13.74 -11.31
N SER A 247 22.52 12.53 -11.88
CA SER A 247 23.63 12.13 -12.74
C SER A 247 23.75 13.02 -13.97
N LYS A 248 24.91 13.66 -14.17
CA LYS A 248 25.17 14.42 -15.41
C LYS A 248 25.52 13.51 -16.58
N GLN A 249 25.79 12.23 -16.32
CA GLN A 249 26.12 11.26 -17.34
C GLN A 249 24.86 10.77 -18.06
N ARG A 250 24.47 11.47 -19.13
CA ARG A 250 23.24 11.20 -19.88
C ARG A 250 23.14 9.76 -20.39
N GLU A 251 24.24 9.18 -20.86
CA GLU A 251 24.27 7.78 -21.32
C GLU A 251 23.99 6.79 -20.18
N LEU A 252 24.51 7.06 -18.97
CA LEU A 252 24.21 6.24 -17.80
C LEU A 252 22.75 6.43 -17.33
N ARG A 253 22.20 7.65 -17.42
CA ARG A 253 20.76 7.86 -17.18
C ARG A 253 19.91 7.05 -18.17
N GLU A 254 20.27 7.04 -19.45
CA GLU A 254 19.58 6.23 -20.46
C GLU A 254 19.65 4.73 -20.14
N GLN A 255 20.85 4.23 -19.81
CA GLN A 255 21.07 2.83 -19.44
C GLN A 255 20.21 2.43 -18.23
N LEU A 256 20.23 3.24 -17.17
CA LEU A 256 19.50 2.94 -15.94
C LEU A 256 17.98 3.05 -16.14
N TYR A 257 17.51 4.07 -16.86
CA TYR A 257 16.10 4.21 -17.21
C TYR A 257 15.58 3.01 -18.01
N LYS A 258 16.31 2.61 -19.06
CA LYS A 258 15.94 1.45 -19.88
C LYS A 258 15.95 0.15 -19.07
N ALA A 259 16.88 -0.01 -18.13
CA ALA A 259 16.87 -1.16 -17.23
C ALA A 259 15.61 -1.16 -16.32
N PHE A 260 15.22 -0.01 -15.78
CA PHE A 260 14.08 0.12 -14.89
C PHE A 260 12.74 -0.19 -15.56
N ILE A 261 12.50 0.32 -16.78
CA ILE A 261 11.24 0.13 -17.51
C ILE A 261 11.12 -1.27 -18.16
N ARG A 262 12.22 -2.03 -18.22
CA ARG A 262 12.26 -3.41 -18.75
C ARG A 262 12.33 -4.48 -17.65
N ARG A 263 12.11 -4.10 -16.39
CA ARG A 263 12.10 -5.06 -15.29
C ARG A 263 11.04 -6.13 -15.55
N ALA A 264 11.44 -7.38 -15.33
CA ALA A 264 10.60 -8.56 -15.49
C ALA A 264 9.96 -8.69 -16.89
N SER A 265 10.62 -8.23 -17.96
CA SER A 265 10.05 -8.26 -19.32
C SER A 265 10.73 -9.23 -20.29
N SER A 266 11.68 -10.05 -19.82
CA SER A 266 12.44 -10.98 -20.68
C SER A 266 13.02 -12.16 -19.89
N GLY A 267 13.41 -13.22 -20.60
CA GLY A 267 14.00 -14.43 -20.01
C GLY A 267 13.07 -15.14 -19.04
N GLU A 268 13.63 -15.79 -18.02
CA GLU A 268 12.90 -16.53 -16.98
C GLU A 268 12.02 -15.65 -16.07
N LEU A 269 12.28 -14.34 -16.06
CA LEU A 269 11.55 -13.36 -15.26
C LEU A 269 10.47 -12.64 -16.09
N ASN A 270 10.18 -13.08 -17.32
CA ASN A 270 9.25 -12.41 -18.20
C ASN A 270 7.79 -12.52 -17.72
N ASN A 271 7.19 -11.38 -17.40
CA ASN A 271 5.82 -11.26 -16.95
C ASN A 271 4.80 -11.07 -18.09
N TYR A 272 5.22 -10.85 -19.35
CA TYR A 272 4.26 -10.73 -20.46
C TYR A 272 3.33 -11.94 -20.60
N PRO A 273 3.83 -13.20 -20.58
CA PRO A 273 2.95 -14.37 -20.63
C PRO A 273 2.02 -14.46 -19.42
N LEU A 274 2.49 -14.04 -18.24
CA LEU A 274 1.68 -14.04 -17.02
C LEU A 274 0.55 -13.02 -17.11
N ILE A 275 0.84 -11.80 -17.59
CA ILE A 275 -0.16 -10.74 -17.81
C ILE A 275 -1.24 -11.24 -18.76
N GLN A 276 -0.83 -11.78 -19.92
CA GLN A 276 -1.77 -12.29 -20.91
C GLN A 276 -2.68 -13.36 -20.30
N ARG A 277 -2.10 -14.31 -19.56
CA ARG A 277 -2.86 -15.36 -18.90
C ARG A 277 -3.79 -14.84 -17.80
N ILE A 278 -3.33 -13.88 -16.99
CA ILE A 278 -4.15 -13.24 -15.96
C ILE A 278 -5.38 -12.57 -16.58
N LEU A 279 -5.21 -11.82 -17.68
CA LEU A 279 -6.32 -11.14 -18.34
C LEU A 279 -7.31 -12.12 -18.97
N GLU A 280 -6.83 -13.21 -19.61
CA GLU A 280 -7.68 -14.30 -20.10
C GLU A 280 -8.52 -14.94 -18.98
N LEU A 281 -7.87 -15.26 -17.86
CA LEU A 281 -8.52 -15.88 -16.71
C LEU A 281 -9.54 -14.94 -16.06
N ARG A 282 -9.22 -13.64 -15.94
CA ARG A 282 -10.14 -12.62 -15.45
C ARG A 282 -11.36 -12.47 -16.36
N GLN A 283 -11.17 -12.51 -17.68
CA GLN A 283 -12.27 -12.49 -18.64
C GLN A 283 -13.15 -13.75 -18.50
N GLN A 284 -12.55 -14.94 -18.43
CA GLN A 284 -13.30 -16.19 -18.26
C GLN A 284 -14.06 -16.23 -16.94
N LYS A 285 -13.44 -15.79 -15.83
CA LYS A 285 -14.10 -15.66 -14.51
C LYS A 285 -15.36 -14.80 -14.62
N THR A 286 -15.23 -13.66 -15.30
CA THR A 286 -16.31 -12.70 -15.49
C THR A 286 -17.47 -13.30 -16.29
N GLN A 287 -17.18 -14.00 -17.39
CA GLN A 287 -18.18 -14.68 -18.21
C GLN A 287 -18.94 -15.76 -17.43
N ILE A 288 -18.24 -16.55 -16.61
CA ILE A 288 -18.84 -17.57 -15.74
C ILE A 288 -19.82 -16.93 -14.74
N LEU A 289 -19.47 -15.77 -14.20
CA LEU A 289 -20.32 -15.03 -13.25
C LEU A 289 -21.42 -14.17 -13.93
N GLY A 290 -21.46 -14.10 -15.27
CA GLY A 290 -22.48 -13.37 -16.00
C GLY A 290 -22.29 -11.85 -16.09
N PHE A 291 -21.08 -11.34 -15.85
CA PHE A 291 -20.73 -9.93 -16.05
C PHE A 291 -20.21 -9.70 -17.48
N ASN A 292 -20.26 -8.46 -17.99
CA ASN A 292 -19.74 -8.17 -19.34
C ASN A 292 -18.22 -8.00 -19.37
N SER A 293 -17.63 -7.53 -18.27
CA SER A 293 -16.19 -7.28 -18.17
C SER A 293 -15.68 -7.39 -16.73
N TYR A 294 -14.38 -7.64 -16.57
CA TYR A 294 -13.78 -7.75 -15.24
C TYR A 294 -13.86 -6.43 -14.46
N ALA A 295 -13.87 -5.28 -15.16
CA ALA A 295 -14.10 -3.99 -14.55
C ALA A 295 -15.48 -3.89 -13.86
N GLU A 296 -16.55 -4.39 -14.50
CA GLU A 296 -17.88 -4.44 -13.88
C GLU A 296 -17.90 -5.36 -12.65
N LEU A 297 -17.27 -6.53 -12.76
CA LEU A 297 -17.12 -7.46 -11.63
C LEU A 297 -16.37 -6.79 -10.45
N SER A 298 -15.28 -6.08 -10.75
CA SER A 298 -14.46 -5.37 -9.76
C SER A 298 -15.22 -4.21 -9.11
N LEU A 299 -16.10 -3.54 -9.85
CA LEU A 299 -16.91 -2.42 -9.36
C LEU A 299 -18.10 -2.85 -8.50
N ALA A 300 -18.53 -4.11 -8.57
CA ALA A 300 -19.66 -4.62 -7.78
C ALA A 300 -19.46 -4.51 -6.25
N SER A 301 -18.22 -4.35 -5.79
CA SER A 301 -17.85 -4.13 -4.39
C SER A 301 -17.13 -2.80 -4.14
N LYS A 302 -17.30 -1.82 -5.04
CA LYS A 302 -16.71 -0.48 -4.94
C LYS A 302 -17.81 0.60 -4.83
N MET A 303 -17.41 1.81 -4.44
CA MET A 303 -18.28 2.97 -4.27
C MET A 303 -18.70 3.57 -5.63
N ALA A 304 -17.83 3.53 -6.64
CA ALA A 304 -18.12 4.02 -7.96
C ALA A 304 -19.26 3.20 -8.58
N PRO A 305 -20.34 3.85 -9.09
CA PRO A 305 -21.55 3.15 -9.51
C PRO A 305 -21.41 2.41 -10.85
N GLY A 306 -20.25 2.48 -11.50
CA GLY A 306 -20.00 1.83 -12.78
C GLY A 306 -18.83 2.45 -13.55
N VAL A 307 -18.39 1.76 -14.61
CA VAL A 307 -17.22 2.16 -15.42
C VAL A 307 -17.38 3.57 -15.99
N ALA A 308 -18.58 3.94 -16.45
CA ALA A 308 -18.85 5.26 -17.00
C ALA A 308 -18.62 6.41 -15.99
N ALA A 309 -18.88 6.17 -14.69
CA ALA A 309 -18.62 7.18 -13.66
C ALA A 309 -17.11 7.34 -13.40
N VAL A 310 -16.37 6.23 -13.43
CA VAL A 310 -14.91 6.22 -13.33
C VAL A 310 -14.30 6.98 -14.51
N GLU A 311 -14.68 6.65 -15.74
CA GLU A 311 -14.19 7.31 -16.95
C GLU A 311 -14.50 8.80 -16.97
N LYS A 312 -15.70 9.19 -16.52
CA LYS A 312 -16.09 10.60 -16.42
C LYS A 312 -15.16 11.37 -15.48
N LEU A 313 -14.88 10.84 -14.29
CA LEU A 313 -13.95 11.48 -13.35
C LEU A 313 -12.54 11.57 -13.95
N LEU A 314 -12.04 10.46 -14.50
CA LEU A 314 -10.69 10.43 -15.08
C LEU A 314 -10.55 11.42 -16.25
N GLU A 315 -11.57 11.55 -17.09
CA GLU A 315 -11.58 12.48 -18.21
C GLU A 315 -11.67 13.95 -17.78
N GLU A 316 -12.45 14.25 -16.74
CA GLU A 316 -12.50 15.58 -16.12
C GLU A 316 -11.11 16.01 -15.65
N LEU A 317 -10.42 15.14 -14.91
CA LEU A 317 -9.07 15.41 -14.43
C LEU A 317 -8.05 15.47 -15.59
N ARG A 318 -8.16 14.59 -16.57
CA ARG A 318 -7.25 14.52 -17.73
C ARG A 318 -7.31 15.80 -18.55
N SER A 319 -8.53 16.29 -18.81
CA SER A 319 -8.78 17.49 -19.60
C SER A 319 -8.08 18.72 -19.03
N VAL A 320 -8.13 18.91 -17.70
CA VAL A 320 -7.48 20.05 -17.04
C VAL A 320 -5.96 19.84 -16.93
N SER A 321 -5.50 18.59 -16.82
CA SER A 321 -4.07 18.27 -16.57
C SER A 321 -3.21 18.24 -17.84
N TYR A 322 -3.80 17.97 -19.00
CA TYR A 322 -3.03 17.77 -20.23
C TYR A 322 -2.26 19.04 -20.65
N ASP A 323 -2.93 20.19 -20.70
CA ASP A 323 -2.30 21.46 -21.08
C ASP A 323 -1.23 21.91 -20.07
N ALA A 324 -1.45 21.62 -18.78
CA ALA A 324 -0.45 21.85 -17.74
C ALA A 324 0.79 20.96 -17.95
N ALA A 325 0.62 19.67 -18.26
CA ALA A 325 1.72 18.76 -18.55
C ALA A 325 2.50 19.15 -19.83
N VAL A 326 1.81 19.67 -20.85
CA VAL A 326 2.46 20.21 -22.05
C VAL A 326 3.31 21.42 -21.68
N THR A 327 2.76 22.32 -20.86
CA THR A 327 3.47 23.50 -20.36
C THR A 327 4.71 23.10 -19.54
N ASP A 328 4.57 22.12 -18.65
CA ASP A 328 5.68 21.56 -17.87
C ASP A 328 6.84 21.11 -18.80
N LEU A 329 6.55 20.26 -19.80
CA LEU A 329 7.56 19.77 -20.73
C LEU A 329 8.23 20.91 -21.54
N GLU A 330 7.46 21.91 -21.96
CA GLU A 330 7.99 23.07 -22.67
C GLU A 330 8.85 23.97 -21.76
N GLU A 331 8.52 24.10 -20.47
CA GLU A 331 9.38 24.75 -19.48
C GLU A 331 10.71 24.00 -19.35
N LEU A 332 10.69 22.65 -19.30
CA LEU A 332 11.92 21.85 -19.24
C LEU A 332 12.80 22.04 -20.48
N LYS A 333 12.22 22.01 -21.69
CA LYS A 333 12.97 22.23 -22.94
C LYS A 333 13.60 23.63 -22.99
N LYS A 334 12.83 24.67 -22.63
CA LYS A 334 13.33 26.06 -22.57
C LYS A 334 14.44 26.19 -21.55
N PHE A 335 14.29 25.57 -20.38
CA PHE A 335 15.29 25.60 -19.33
C PHE A 335 16.58 24.90 -19.77
N ALA A 336 16.48 23.68 -20.33
CA ALA A 336 17.63 22.96 -20.88
C ALA A 336 18.34 23.77 -21.98
N ALA A 337 17.58 24.42 -22.87
CA ALA A 337 18.13 25.27 -23.93
C ALA A 337 18.88 26.48 -23.36
N SER A 338 18.36 27.09 -22.29
CA SER A 338 19.02 28.20 -21.59
C SER A 338 20.38 27.81 -20.98
N LYS A 339 20.58 26.51 -20.70
CA LYS A 339 21.85 25.94 -20.22
C LYS A 339 22.76 25.44 -21.35
N ASN A 340 22.39 25.69 -22.61
CA ASN A 340 23.09 25.20 -23.81
C ASN A 340 23.23 23.66 -23.84
N ALA A 341 22.24 22.95 -23.28
CA ALA A 341 22.24 21.50 -23.30
C ALA A 341 22.03 20.98 -24.73
N PRO A 342 22.88 20.07 -25.24
CA PRO A 342 22.74 19.55 -26.60
C PRO A 342 21.42 18.79 -26.82
N GLU A 343 20.86 18.20 -25.76
CA GLU A 343 19.59 17.48 -25.79
C GLU A 343 18.35 18.38 -25.68
N ALA A 344 18.48 19.70 -25.49
CA ALA A 344 17.36 20.57 -25.15
C ALA A 344 16.18 20.54 -26.14
N ASN A 345 16.47 20.35 -27.44
CA ASN A 345 15.46 20.27 -28.49
C ASN A 345 14.86 18.86 -28.66
N ASP A 346 15.39 17.86 -27.95
CA ASP A 346 14.98 16.45 -28.05
C ASP A 346 15.12 15.74 -26.70
N LEU A 347 14.51 16.32 -25.66
CA LEU A 347 14.46 15.72 -24.33
C LEU A 347 13.79 14.34 -24.41
N LYS A 348 14.48 13.34 -23.89
CA LYS A 348 13.98 11.96 -23.78
C LYS A 348 13.49 11.69 -22.36
N HIS A 349 12.83 10.55 -22.16
CA HIS A 349 12.33 10.15 -20.84
C HIS A 349 13.40 10.13 -19.74
N TRP A 350 14.64 9.74 -20.08
CA TRP A 350 15.77 9.73 -19.15
C TRP A 350 16.39 11.12 -18.88
N ASP A 351 15.88 12.16 -19.55
CA ASP A 351 16.27 13.56 -19.32
C ASP A 351 15.24 14.29 -18.45
N THR A 352 13.97 13.83 -18.42
CA THR A 352 12.87 14.52 -17.74
C THR A 352 13.14 14.74 -16.26
N SER A 353 13.48 13.70 -15.48
CA SER A 353 13.75 13.85 -14.04
C SER A 353 14.96 14.73 -13.76
N PHE A 354 16.00 14.64 -14.59
CA PHE A 354 17.21 15.44 -14.45
C PHE A 354 16.90 16.93 -14.66
N TRP A 355 16.27 17.30 -15.78
CA TRP A 355 15.94 18.68 -16.06
C TRP A 355 14.85 19.23 -15.16
N ALA A 356 13.89 18.40 -14.75
CA ALA A 356 12.89 18.79 -13.75
C ALA A 356 13.56 19.15 -12.42
N GLU A 357 14.55 18.37 -11.97
CA GLU A 357 15.26 18.69 -10.72
C GLU A 357 16.12 19.96 -10.87
N ARG A 358 16.86 20.11 -11.97
CA ARG A 358 17.66 21.32 -12.22
C ARG A 358 16.79 22.58 -12.30
N LEU A 359 15.63 22.51 -12.97
CA LEU A 359 14.68 23.63 -13.01
C LEU A 359 14.09 23.90 -11.63
N ARG A 360 13.74 22.87 -10.85
CA ARG A 360 13.22 23.02 -9.49
C ARG A 360 14.22 23.75 -8.58
N GLU A 361 15.49 23.32 -8.62
CA GLU A 361 16.57 23.92 -7.85
C GLU A 361 16.76 25.40 -8.19
N GLU A 362 16.74 25.78 -9.47
CA GLU A 362 16.89 27.18 -9.88
C GLU A 362 15.64 28.02 -9.58
N LYS A 363 14.45 27.48 -9.85
CA LYS A 363 13.17 28.19 -9.70
C LYS A 363 12.85 28.48 -8.23
N PHE A 364 13.19 27.55 -7.33
CA PHE A 364 12.87 27.67 -5.89
C PHE A 364 14.11 27.87 -5.00
N ALA A 365 15.31 27.86 -5.56
CA ALA A 365 16.58 28.10 -4.86
C ALA A 365 16.82 27.17 -3.66
N PHE A 366 16.49 25.88 -3.78
CA PHE A 366 16.87 24.85 -2.80
C PHE A 366 17.02 23.46 -3.43
N THR A 367 17.85 22.63 -2.83
CA THR A 367 18.07 21.22 -3.17
C THR A 367 17.43 20.31 -2.12
N ALA A 368 17.12 19.07 -2.51
CA ALA A 368 16.67 18.06 -1.54
C ALA A 368 17.76 17.75 -0.50
N GLU A 369 19.04 17.79 -0.89
CA GLU A 369 20.17 17.52 0.00
C GLU A 369 20.31 18.54 1.14
N GLU A 370 20.01 19.82 0.90
CA GLU A 370 19.99 20.83 1.97
C GLU A 370 18.90 20.57 3.01
N LEU A 371 17.80 19.91 2.60
CA LEU A 371 16.66 19.63 3.47
C LEU A 371 16.80 18.31 4.24
N ARG A 372 17.50 17.30 3.67
CA ARG A 372 17.66 15.98 4.30
C ARG A 372 18.10 16.02 5.77
N PRO A 373 19.08 16.86 6.18
CA PRO A 373 19.49 16.95 7.58
C PRO A 373 18.36 17.36 8.53
N TYR A 374 17.29 18.00 8.04
CA TYR A 374 16.16 18.44 8.84
C TYR A 374 15.05 17.40 8.98
N PHE A 375 15.11 16.28 8.26
CA PHE A 375 14.09 15.23 8.31
C PHE A 375 14.69 13.87 8.71
N PRO A 376 15.37 13.74 9.87
CA PRO A 376 15.72 12.43 10.38
C PRO A 376 14.45 11.69 10.85
N LEU A 377 14.33 10.41 10.52
CA LEU A 377 13.12 9.61 10.83
C LEU A 377 12.60 9.77 12.28
N PRO A 378 13.44 9.74 13.35
CA PRO A 378 12.93 9.93 14.71
C PRO A 378 12.17 11.25 14.93
N GLN A 379 12.63 12.36 14.33
CA GLN A 379 11.97 13.65 14.49
C GLN A 379 10.72 13.78 13.62
N VAL A 380 10.72 13.13 12.45
CA VAL A 380 9.52 13.01 11.61
C VAL A 380 8.43 12.24 12.36
N LEU A 381 8.79 11.16 13.06
CA LEU A 381 7.86 10.43 13.92
C LEU A 381 7.36 11.29 15.07
N ASP A 382 8.24 12.03 15.77
CA ASP A 382 7.84 12.94 16.84
C ASP A 382 6.82 13.98 16.36
N GLY A 383 7.05 14.60 15.19
CA GLY A 383 6.12 15.57 14.60
C GLY A 383 4.81 14.94 14.14
N LEU A 384 4.84 13.76 13.54
CA LEU A 384 3.66 12.98 13.17
C LEU A 384 2.82 12.62 14.41
N PHE A 385 3.46 12.17 15.50
CA PHE A 385 2.78 11.82 16.75
C PHE A 385 2.22 13.06 17.45
N ALA A 386 2.93 14.18 17.41
CA ALA A 386 2.44 15.47 17.91
C ALA A 386 1.22 15.95 17.10
N LEU A 387 1.22 15.77 15.78
CA LEU A 387 0.08 16.08 14.92
C LEU A 387 -1.15 15.28 15.33
N VAL A 388 -1.07 13.94 15.41
CA VAL A 388 -2.26 13.14 15.72
C VAL A 388 -2.74 13.29 17.16
N LYS A 389 -1.85 13.67 18.08
CA LYS A 389 -2.27 14.17 19.38
C LYS A 389 -3.09 15.45 19.27
N ARG A 390 -2.62 16.41 18.47
CA ARG A 390 -3.30 17.70 18.24
C ARG A 390 -4.67 17.53 17.58
N ILE A 391 -4.77 16.73 16.52
CA ILE A 391 -5.99 16.67 15.70
C ILE A 391 -6.92 15.51 16.06
N PHE A 392 -6.42 14.44 16.67
CA PHE A 392 -7.21 13.26 17.03
C PHE A 392 -7.19 12.91 18.52
N GLY A 393 -6.43 13.62 19.36
CA GLY A 393 -6.41 13.39 20.81
C GLY A 393 -5.76 12.06 21.22
N ILE A 394 -4.92 11.46 20.38
CA ILE A 394 -4.24 10.19 20.70
C ILE A 394 -2.79 10.41 21.10
N ASN A 395 -2.26 9.56 21.97
CA ASN A 395 -0.85 9.56 22.36
C ASN A 395 -0.17 8.31 21.80
N ILE A 396 1.05 8.46 21.30
CA ILE A 396 1.83 7.35 20.75
C ILE A 396 3.16 7.29 21.46
N THR A 397 3.54 6.09 21.89
CA THR A 397 4.80 5.84 22.61
C THR A 397 5.46 4.60 22.06
N ALA A 398 6.79 4.61 21.96
CA ALA A 398 7.57 3.42 21.63
C ALA A 398 7.31 2.31 22.65
N ALA A 399 7.18 1.08 22.14
CA ALA A 399 6.93 -0.14 22.89
C ALA A 399 7.86 -1.27 22.39
N ASP A 400 9.03 -0.91 21.86
CA ASP A 400 10.03 -1.85 21.39
C ASP A 400 10.39 -2.87 22.49
N GLY A 401 10.43 -4.15 22.14
CA GLY A 401 10.64 -5.26 23.08
C GLY A 401 9.36 -5.79 23.74
N GLU A 402 8.21 -5.12 23.59
CA GLU A 402 6.91 -5.67 24.03
C GLU A 402 6.27 -6.61 22.99
N ALA A 403 6.77 -6.60 21.75
CA ALA A 403 6.29 -7.44 20.65
C ALA A 403 7.45 -8.14 19.92
N PRO A 404 7.27 -9.39 19.46
CA PRO A 404 8.23 -10.05 18.56
C PRO A 404 8.31 -9.31 17.23
N VAL A 405 9.49 -9.30 16.60
CA VAL A 405 9.75 -8.65 15.31
C VAL A 405 10.44 -9.60 14.33
N TRP A 406 10.34 -9.32 13.03
CA TRP A 406 10.97 -10.13 11.97
C TRP A 406 12.37 -9.63 11.58
N HIS A 407 12.69 -8.37 11.89
CA HIS A 407 13.94 -7.69 11.56
C HIS A 407 14.27 -6.65 12.65
N GLN A 408 15.57 -6.42 12.90
CA GLN A 408 16.04 -5.54 13.98
C GLN A 408 15.66 -4.06 13.82
N ASP A 409 15.45 -3.62 12.58
CA ASP A 409 15.03 -2.24 12.25
C ASP A 409 13.52 -1.99 12.41
N VAL A 410 12.76 -3.01 12.82
CA VAL A 410 11.31 -2.87 13.02
C VAL A 410 11.04 -2.23 14.37
N HIS A 411 10.32 -1.12 14.34
CA HIS A 411 9.84 -0.47 15.56
C HIS A 411 8.41 -0.89 15.90
N TYR A 412 8.10 -0.95 17.19
CA TYR A 412 6.75 -1.22 17.69
C TYR A 412 6.27 -0.09 18.59
N PHE A 413 5.01 0.32 18.41
CA PHE A 413 4.42 1.47 19.09
C PHE A 413 3.06 1.13 19.70
N GLN A 414 2.80 1.70 20.88
CA GLN A 414 1.49 1.71 21.52
C GLN A 414 0.76 3.02 21.21
N VAL A 415 -0.53 2.92 20.88
CA VAL A 415 -1.44 4.04 20.72
C VAL A 415 -2.43 4.05 21.88
N SER A 416 -2.56 5.20 22.54
CA SER A 416 -3.45 5.40 23.69
C SER A 416 -4.41 6.58 23.48
N ASP A 417 -5.57 6.54 24.13
CA ASP A 417 -6.51 7.66 24.14
C ASP A 417 -6.03 8.84 25.01
N GLU A 418 -6.85 9.89 25.11
CA GLU A 418 -6.59 11.08 25.94
C GLU A 418 -6.42 10.76 27.44
N LYS A 419 -6.89 9.59 27.88
CA LYS A 419 -6.79 9.10 29.26
C LYS A 419 -5.61 8.15 29.46
N ASN A 420 -4.74 8.00 28.46
CA ASN A 420 -3.62 7.07 28.41
C ASN A 420 -4.03 5.58 28.47
N THR A 421 -5.27 5.26 28.06
CA THR A 421 -5.72 3.88 27.91
C THR A 421 -5.24 3.33 26.56
N PRO A 422 -4.54 2.19 26.49
CA PRO A 422 -4.17 1.59 25.21
C PRO A 422 -5.41 1.27 24.37
N ILE A 423 -5.40 1.70 23.12
CA ILE A 423 -6.49 1.48 22.16
C ILE A 423 -6.03 0.75 20.89
N ALA A 424 -4.74 0.78 20.55
CA ALA A 424 -4.19 0.08 19.39
C ALA A 424 -2.65 -0.02 19.48
N TYR A 425 -2.05 -0.74 18.53
CA TYR A 425 -0.61 -0.80 18.33
C TYR A 425 -0.24 -0.83 16.85
N PHE A 426 1.03 -0.57 16.51
CA PHE A 426 1.52 -0.80 15.16
C PHE A 426 3.01 -1.12 15.10
N TYR A 427 3.40 -1.83 14.04
CA TYR A 427 4.77 -2.04 13.62
C TYR A 427 5.14 -1.05 12.51
N LEU A 428 6.38 -0.56 12.51
CA LEU A 428 6.96 0.23 11.42
C LEU A 428 8.24 -0.44 10.91
N ASP A 429 8.24 -0.84 9.63
CA ASP A 429 9.42 -1.31 8.89
C ASP A 429 9.73 -0.32 7.77
N ALA A 430 10.60 0.66 8.06
CA ALA A 430 10.73 1.88 7.27
C ALA A 430 11.65 1.75 6.04
N TYR A 431 12.69 0.92 6.12
CA TYR A 431 13.84 1.03 5.22
C TYR A 431 13.75 0.14 3.98
N SER A 432 14.39 0.58 2.89
CA SER A 432 14.63 -0.24 1.70
C SER A 432 15.55 -1.41 2.03
N ARG A 433 15.16 -2.63 1.62
CA ARG A 433 15.94 -3.86 1.78
C ARG A 433 15.71 -4.80 0.60
N PRO A 434 16.15 -4.43 -0.62
CA PRO A 434 15.73 -5.07 -1.88
C PRO A 434 16.18 -6.53 -2.03
N ALA A 435 17.07 -7.01 -1.15
CA ALA A 435 17.47 -8.42 -1.11
C ALA A 435 16.32 -9.35 -0.71
N GLU A 436 15.38 -8.89 0.12
CA GLU A 436 14.32 -9.71 0.74
C GLU A 436 12.97 -8.98 0.96
N LYS A 437 12.88 -7.66 0.76
CA LYS A 437 11.66 -6.87 0.95
C LYS A 437 11.14 -6.34 -0.38
N ARG A 438 9.82 -6.44 -0.61
CA ARG A 438 9.18 -5.88 -1.80
C ARG A 438 9.26 -4.34 -1.80
N GLY A 439 9.40 -3.75 -2.97
CA GLY A 439 9.43 -2.29 -3.14
C GLY A 439 8.08 -1.61 -2.90
N GLY A 440 8.08 -0.27 -2.87
CA GLY A 440 6.88 0.56 -2.63
C GLY A 440 6.70 0.92 -1.15
N ALA A 441 5.49 1.29 -0.77
CA ALA A 441 5.05 1.45 0.60
C ALA A 441 3.63 0.88 0.71
N TRP A 442 3.26 0.37 1.88
CA TRP A 442 1.92 -0.15 2.13
C TRP A 442 1.64 -0.26 3.62
N MET A 443 0.36 -0.29 3.93
CA MET A 443 -0.18 -0.70 5.22
C MET A 443 -0.83 -2.09 5.08
N ASN A 444 -0.78 -2.89 6.14
CA ASN A 444 -1.58 -4.11 6.23
C ASN A 444 -2.11 -4.30 7.67
N GLU A 445 -3.17 -5.09 7.82
CA GLU A 445 -3.65 -5.49 9.14
C GLU A 445 -2.78 -6.63 9.73
N CYS A 446 -2.42 -6.50 11.01
CA CYS A 446 -1.84 -7.58 11.80
C CYS A 446 -2.93 -8.28 12.63
N ILE A 447 -3.72 -7.47 13.33
CA ILE A 447 -4.86 -7.92 14.13
C ILE A 447 -5.99 -6.92 13.94
N ALA A 448 -7.19 -7.40 13.61
CA ALA A 448 -8.40 -6.57 13.56
C ALA A 448 -9.02 -6.37 14.95
N ARG A 449 -9.57 -5.18 15.19
CA ARG A 449 -10.38 -4.88 16.38
C ARG A 449 -11.60 -5.80 16.39
N ALA A 450 -11.86 -6.43 17.54
CA ALA A 450 -13.02 -7.31 17.69
C ALA A 450 -13.42 -7.44 19.14
N LYS A 451 -14.73 -7.52 19.38
CA LYS A 451 -15.31 -7.82 20.69
C LYS A 451 -15.83 -9.24 20.70
N PHE A 452 -15.38 -10.02 21.66
CA PHE A 452 -15.80 -11.41 21.86
C PHE A 452 -16.58 -11.53 23.16
N VAL A 453 -17.59 -12.39 23.17
CA VAL A 453 -18.32 -12.80 24.38
C VAL A 453 -18.13 -14.30 24.55
N GLU A 454 -17.36 -14.70 25.58
CA GLU A 454 -17.09 -16.10 25.88
C GLU A 454 -17.34 -16.38 27.36
N ASN A 455 -18.14 -17.40 27.67
CA ASN A 455 -18.51 -17.77 29.04
C ASN A 455 -19.07 -16.58 29.87
N GLY A 456 -19.79 -15.66 29.22
CA GLY A 456 -20.33 -14.45 29.85
C GLY A 456 -19.31 -13.33 30.08
N GLN A 457 -18.03 -13.54 29.76
CA GLN A 457 -17.00 -12.53 29.80
C GLN A 457 -16.85 -11.86 28.43
N THR A 458 -16.87 -10.53 28.43
CA THR A 458 -16.61 -9.74 27.24
C THR A 458 -15.13 -9.36 27.18
N THR A 459 -14.48 -9.64 26.07
CA THR A 459 -13.07 -9.28 25.81
C THR A 459 -13.00 -8.44 24.54
N LEU A 460 -12.34 -7.29 24.62
CA LEU A 460 -12.00 -6.47 23.46
C LEU A 460 -10.57 -6.81 23.03
N ARG A 461 -10.41 -7.22 21.77
CA ARG A 461 -9.12 -7.35 21.11
C ARG A 461 -8.79 -6.01 20.44
N LEU A 462 -7.65 -5.43 20.81
CA LEU A 462 -7.18 -4.17 20.22
C LEU A 462 -6.58 -4.43 18.83
N PRO A 463 -6.77 -3.52 17.86
CA PRO A 463 -6.19 -3.62 16.54
C PRO A 463 -4.68 -3.41 16.57
N VAL A 464 -3.99 -4.10 15.65
CA VAL A 464 -2.56 -3.94 15.39
C VAL A 464 -2.35 -3.75 13.89
N ALA A 465 -1.60 -2.72 13.49
CA ALA A 465 -1.26 -2.43 12.09
C ALA A 465 0.20 -2.77 11.75
N TYR A 466 0.45 -3.08 10.49
CA TYR A 466 1.75 -3.10 9.86
C TYR A 466 1.90 -1.87 8.98
N LEU A 467 2.94 -1.06 9.19
CA LEU A 467 3.32 0.05 8.30
C LEU A 467 4.66 -0.26 7.64
N GLN A 468 4.69 -0.28 6.31
CA GLN A 468 5.90 -0.57 5.54
C GLN A 468 6.22 0.59 4.60
N CYS A 469 7.45 1.08 4.67
CA CYS A 469 8.03 1.99 3.69
C CYS A 469 9.28 1.35 3.06
N ASN A 470 9.86 1.99 2.05
CA ASN A 470 11.18 1.62 1.51
C ASN A 470 12.05 2.89 1.38
N GLN A 471 12.12 3.68 2.46
CA GLN A 471 12.90 4.92 2.48
C GLN A 471 14.40 4.63 2.55
N THR A 472 15.19 5.67 2.29
CA THR A 472 16.66 5.70 2.36
C THR A 472 17.12 5.17 3.73
N PRO A 473 17.88 4.06 3.80
CA PRO A 473 18.33 3.50 5.08
C PRO A 473 19.33 4.44 5.80
N PRO A 474 19.60 4.22 7.09
CA PRO A 474 20.77 4.78 7.77
C PRO A 474 22.07 4.47 7.00
N VAL A 475 23.01 5.41 6.92
CA VAL A 475 24.31 5.24 6.25
C VAL A 475 25.43 5.85 7.09
N ASP A 476 26.56 5.15 7.23
CA ASP A 476 27.78 5.61 7.93
C ASP A 476 27.48 6.23 9.32
N ASP A 477 26.80 5.48 10.19
CA ASP A 477 26.38 5.87 11.56
C ASP A 477 25.39 7.05 11.67
N LYS A 478 24.90 7.59 10.54
CA LYS A 478 23.87 8.63 10.52
C LYS A 478 22.47 8.02 10.57
N PRO A 479 21.48 8.69 11.19
CA PRO A 479 20.09 8.25 11.10
C PRO A 479 19.61 8.26 9.64
N SER A 480 18.48 7.60 9.37
CA SER A 480 17.81 7.74 8.08
C SER A 480 17.37 9.20 7.87
N LEU A 481 18.01 9.87 6.91
CA LEU A 481 17.73 11.26 6.53
C LEU A 481 16.82 11.29 5.31
N MET A 482 15.59 11.70 5.52
CA MET A 482 14.50 11.57 4.55
C MET A 482 14.48 12.76 3.57
N THR A 483 14.10 12.47 2.34
CA THR A 483 13.51 13.45 1.43
C THR A 483 12.11 13.84 1.91
N PHE A 484 11.61 15.00 1.47
CA PHE A 484 10.23 15.40 1.76
C PHE A 484 9.20 14.39 1.20
N ARG A 485 9.50 13.74 0.07
CA ARG A 485 8.60 12.72 -0.50
C ARG A 485 8.51 11.46 0.37
N GLU A 486 9.61 11.04 0.99
CA GLU A 486 9.60 9.93 1.95
C GLU A 486 8.81 10.30 3.21
N VAL A 487 8.82 11.58 3.62
CA VAL A 487 7.96 12.08 4.71
C VAL A 487 6.48 11.97 4.34
N GLU A 488 6.09 12.43 3.14
CA GLU A 488 4.72 12.28 2.63
C GLU A 488 4.30 10.80 2.58
N THR A 489 5.17 9.89 2.11
CA THR A 489 4.88 8.45 2.09
C THR A 489 4.65 7.88 3.50
N LEU A 490 5.45 8.27 4.50
CA LEU A 490 5.22 7.84 5.88
C LEU A 490 3.86 8.32 6.40
N PHE A 491 3.49 9.58 6.12
CA PHE A 491 2.18 10.13 6.50
C PHE A 491 1.03 9.41 5.79
N HIS A 492 1.21 9.07 4.50
CA HIS A 492 0.25 8.28 3.73
C HIS A 492 -0.03 6.93 4.40
N GLU A 493 1.00 6.13 4.65
CA GLU A 493 0.83 4.82 5.30
C GLU A 493 0.24 4.95 6.70
N PHE A 494 0.65 6.00 7.42
CA PHE A 494 0.10 6.28 8.74
C PHE A 494 -1.40 6.61 8.70
N GLY A 495 -1.90 7.24 7.64
CA GLY A 495 -3.33 7.46 7.45
C GLY A 495 -4.14 6.17 7.32
N HIS A 496 -3.66 5.18 6.57
CA HIS A 496 -4.26 3.83 6.58
C HIS A 496 -4.18 3.20 7.98
N GLY A 497 -3.02 3.31 8.63
CA GLY A 497 -2.80 2.85 9.99
C GLY A 497 -3.82 3.43 10.97
N LEU A 498 -4.08 4.74 10.90
CA LEU A 498 -5.05 5.43 11.75
C LEU A 498 -6.47 4.92 11.55
N GLN A 499 -6.91 4.66 10.31
CA GLN A 499 -8.26 4.12 10.07
C GLN A 499 -8.41 2.72 10.68
N HIS A 500 -7.37 1.89 10.57
CA HIS A 500 -7.35 0.57 11.21
C HIS A 500 -7.35 0.66 12.74
N MET A 501 -6.49 1.52 13.30
CA MET A 501 -6.22 1.60 14.72
C MET A 501 -7.31 2.33 15.51
N LEU A 502 -7.95 3.34 14.93
CA LEU A 502 -8.93 4.19 15.62
C LEU A 502 -10.39 3.79 15.38
N THR A 503 -10.62 2.69 14.68
CA THR A 503 -11.96 2.11 14.51
C THR A 503 -12.65 1.88 15.84
N THR A 504 -13.93 2.26 15.93
CA THR A 504 -14.82 1.95 17.07
C THR A 504 -15.76 0.80 16.77
N VAL A 505 -15.68 0.21 15.58
CA VAL A 505 -16.48 -0.96 15.18
C VAL A 505 -15.96 -2.22 15.90
N ASP A 506 -16.84 -2.88 16.64
CA ASP A 506 -16.54 -4.05 17.48
C ASP A 506 -16.54 -5.38 16.71
N TYR A 507 -16.83 -5.36 15.40
CA TYR A 507 -16.95 -6.53 14.55
C TYR A 507 -15.81 -6.58 13.53
N ALA A 508 -14.93 -7.59 13.59
CA ALA A 508 -13.75 -7.68 12.72
C ALA A 508 -14.09 -7.55 11.23
N GLY A 509 -15.19 -8.15 10.76
CA GLY A 509 -15.65 -8.06 9.36
C GLY A 509 -16.02 -6.65 8.87
N ALA A 510 -16.11 -5.65 9.74
CA ALA A 510 -16.34 -4.24 9.36
C ALA A 510 -15.43 -3.26 10.13
N ALA A 511 -14.46 -3.77 10.90
CA ALA A 511 -13.58 -2.94 11.70
C ALA A 511 -12.35 -2.48 10.92
N GLY A 512 -11.91 -1.26 11.20
CA GLY A 512 -10.74 -0.70 10.56
C GLY A 512 -11.02 -0.44 9.09
N ILE A 513 -10.26 -1.06 8.21
CA ILE A 513 -10.43 -0.95 6.76
C ILE A 513 -11.31 -2.08 6.17
N ASN A 514 -11.72 -3.05 6.99
CA ASN A 514 -12.52 -4.19 6.51
C ASN A 514 -13.91 -3.74 6.08
N ASN A 515 -14.35 -4.24 4.92
CA ASN A 515 -15.63 -3.91 4.27
C ASN A 515 -15.82 -2.40 3.95
N VAL A 516 -14.72 -1.66 3.85
CA VAL A 516 -14.68 -0.34 3.20
C VAL A 516 -14.45 -0.57 1.70
N GLU A 517 -15.28 0.02 0.86
CA GLU A 517 -15.17 -0.06 -0.59
C GLU A 517 -13.79 0.46 -1.06
N TRP A 518 -13.15 -0.28 -1.98
CA TRP A 518 -11.71 -0.14 -2.31
C TRP A 518 -11.31 1.21 -2.90
N ASP A 519 -12.25 1.98 -3.42
CA ASP A 519 -12.07 3.34 -3.95
C ASP A 519 -12.28 4.44 -2.91
N ALA A 520 -12.52 4.08 -1.65
CA ALA A 520 -12.53 4.98 -0.50
C ALA A 520 -11.41 4.72 0.52
N VAL A 521 -10.70 3.58 0.45
CA VAL A 521 -9.65 3.22 1.44
C VAL A 521 -8.44 4.16 1.42
N GLU A 522 -8.21 4.85 0.30
CA GLU A 522 -7.13 5.83 0.11
C GLU A 522 -7.47 7.23 0.66
N LEU A 523 -8.69 7.44 1.16
CA LEU A 523 -9.12 8.72 1.74
C LEU A 523 -8.24 9.15 2.92
N PRO A 524 -8.12 8.35 4.01
CA PRO A 524 -7.36 8.78 5.17
C PRO A 524 -5.85 8.83 4.92
N SER A 525 -5.31 7.99 4.02
CA SER A 525 -3.89 8.01 3.66
C SER A 525 -3.51 9.32 2.97
N GLN A 526 -4.17 9.66 1.87
CA GLN A 526 -3.93 10.91 1.14
C GLN A 526 -4.31 12.16 1.94
N PHE A 527 -5.30 12.05 2.84
CA PHE A 527 -5.65 13.15 3.74
C PHE A 527 -4.47 13.53 4.64
N MET A 528 -3.74 12.54 5.17
CA MET A 528 -2.59 12.80 6.05
C MET A 528 -1.44 13.52 5.34
N GLU A 529 -1.23 13.28 4.04
CA GLU A 529 -0.16 13.94 3.25
C GLU A 529 -0.29 15.48 3.26
N ASN A 530 -1.52 16.02 3.32
CA ASN A 530 -1.74 17.47 3.35
C ASN A 530 -1.11 18.15 4.57
N TRP A 531 -1.02 17.44 5.70
CA TRP A 531 -0.46 17.97 6.94
C TRP A 531 1.06 18.10 6.89
N CYS A 532 1.74 17.51 5.91
CA CYS A 532 3.18 17.75 5.69
C CYS A 532 3.47 19.22 5.36
N TYR A 533 2.50 19.96 4.82
CA TYR A 533 2.61 21.39 4.49
C TYR A 533 2.02 22.31 5.57
N ASP A 534 1.33 21.75 6.57
CA ASP A 534 0.87 22.52 7.71
C ASP A 534 2.07 23.07 8.49
N ARG A 535 2.04 24.38 8.75
CA ARG A 535 3.17 25.11 9.32
C ARG A 535 3.62 24.52 10.66
N ALA A 536 2.67 24.32 11.57
CA ALA A 536 2.97 23.82 12.92
C ALA A 536 3.52 22.39 12.88
N THR A 537 2.95 21.54 12.02
CA THR A 537 3.41 20.16 11.83
C THR A 537 4.83 20.13 11.26
N LEU A 538 5.09 20.87 10.16
CA LEU A 538 6.39 20.90 9.50
C LEU A 538 7.49 21.40 10.44
N PHE A 539 7.30 22.53 11.12
CA PHE A 539 8.31 23.01 12.08
C PHE A 539 8.43 22.14 13.34
N GLY A 540 7.40 21.35 13.66
CA GLY A 540 7.44 20.35 14.72
C GLY A 540 8.43 19.22 14.42
N MET A 541 8.45 18.73 13.16
CA MET A 541 9.35 17.66 12.72
C MET A 541 10.69 18.13 12.14
N ALA A 542 10.75 19.33 11.55
CA ALA A 542 11.91 19.76 10.75
C ALA A 542 13.01 20.39 11.61
N LYS A 543 13.92 19.56 12.16
CA LYS A 543 15.08 20.03 12.94
C LYS A 543 16.37 19.38 12.45
N HIS A 544 17.45 20.13 12.41
CA HIS A 544 18.73 19.60 11.95
C HIS A 544 19.20 18.48 12.89
N TYR A 545 19.56 17.32 12.34
CA TYR A 545 19.89 16.12 13.14
C TYR A 545 21.11 16.33 14.07
N GLU A 546 22.08 17.14 13.66
CA GLU A 546 23.28 17.45 14.49
C GLU A 546 23.08 18.63 15.43
N THR A 547 22.51 19.75 14.96
CA THR A 547 22.48 21.01 15.72
C THR A 547 21.20 21.19 16.52
N GLY A 548 20.13 20.45 16.17
CA GLY A 548 18.79 20.63 16.74
C GLY A 548 18.08 21.91 16.29
N GLU A 549 18.69 22.72 15.42
CA GLU A 549 18.10 23.96 14.91
C GLU A 549 16.88 23.66 14.03
N THR A 550 15.79 24.40 14.26
CA THR A 550 14.59 24.32 13.42
C THR A 550 14.90 24.76 11.99
N LEU A 551 14.22 24.14 11.03
CA LEU A 551 14.29 24.54 9.62
C LEU A 551 14.14 26.06 9.48
N PRO A 552 15.06 26.74 8.77
CA PRO A 552 14.90 28.16 8.50
C PRO A 552 13.60 28.46 7.75
N GLU A 553 12.89 29.53 8.14
CA GLU A 553 11.60 29.94 7.57
C GLU A 553 11.60 30.00 6.03
N HIS A 554 12.70 30.46 5.44
CA HIS A 554 12.77 30.60 4.00
C HIS A 554 12.72 29.26 3.27
N TYR A 555 13.16 28.13 3.86
CA TYR A 555 13.00 26.81 3.26
C TYR A 555 11.55 26.33 3.31
N TYR A 556 10.82 26.64 4.38
CA TYR A 556 9.37 26.38 4.45
C TYR A 556 8.61 27.09 3.33
N GLN A 557 8.89 28.38 3.12
CA GLN A 557 8.27 29.15 2.03
C GLN A 557 8.61 28.57 0.64
N LYS A 558 9.84 28.09 0.46
CA LYS A 558 10.27 27.43 -0.78
C LYS A 558 9.57 26.08 -1.00
N LEU A 559 9.37 25.29 0.04
CA LEU A 559 8.60 24.04 -0.02
C LEU A 559 7.15 24.30 -0.42
N LEU A 560 6.50 25.30 0.20
CA LEU A 560 5.15 25.71 -0.18
C LEU A 560 5.07 26.16 -1.65
N ALA A 561 6.02 26.99 -2.10
CA ALA A 561 6.07 27.46 -3.48
C ALA A 561 6.29 26.32 -4.49
N ALA A 562 7.01 25.26 -4.09
CA ALA A 562 7.30 24.10 -4.92
C ALA A 562 6.19 23.03 -4.88
N ARG A 563 5.19 23.13 -4.00
CA ARG A 563 4.13 22.12 -3.81
C ARG A 563 3.44 21.72 -5.12
N ASN A 564 3.17 22.70 -5.98
CA ASN A 564 2.44 22.50 -7.24
C ASN A 564 3.36 22.39 -8.47
N TYR A 565 4.66 22.23 -8.25
CA TYR A 565 5.62 22.09 -9.34
C TYR A 565 5.39 20.77 -10.08
N MET A 566 5.23 20.83 -11.41
CA MET A 566 4.99 19.67 -12.27
C MET A 566 3.70 18.88 -11.96
N SER A 567 2.73 19.48 -11.27
CA SER A 567 1.47 18.80 -10.89
C SER A 567 0.65 18.35 -12.09
N GLY A 568 0.71 19.06 -13.23
CA GLY A 568 0.08 18.64 -14.48
C GLY A 568 0.63 17.31 -14.96
N SER A 569 1.96 17.22 -15.08
CA SER A 569 2.66 15.99 -15.46
C SER A 569 2.42 14.83 -14.46
N GLY A 570 2.46 15.13 -13.15
CA GLY A 570 2.21 14.14 -12.10
C GLY A 570 0.79 13.59 -12.12
N MET A 571 -0.21 14.46 -12.26
CA MET A 571 -1.62 14.07 -12.39
C MET A 571 -1.83 13.22 -13.65
N LEU A 572 -1.34 13.67 -14.80
CA LEU A 572 -1.52 12.97 -16.08
C LEU A 572 -0.90 11.56 -16.06
N ARG A 573 0.24 11.38 -15.39
CA ARG A 573 0.86 10.05 -15.17
C ARG A 573 -0.05 9.10 -14.37
N GLN A 574 -0.68 9.57 -13.29
CA GLN A 574 -1.60 8.73 -12.51
C GLN A 574 -2.87 8.37 -13.30
N LEU A 575 -3.34 9.29 -14.15
CA LEU A 575 -4.47 9.07 -15.05
C LEU A 575 -4.14 8.06 -16.15
N HIS A 576 -2.91 8.10 -16.71
CA HIS A 576 -2.43 7.09 -17.65
C HIS A 576 -2.55 5.67 -17.06
N PHE A 577 -2.05 5.45 -15.84
CA PHE A 577 -2.14 4.15 -15.18
C PHE A 577 -3.59 3.70 -14.95
N SER A 578 -4.45 4.62 -14.50
CA SER A 578 -5.86 4.33 -14.23
C SER A 578 -6.62 3.96 -15.51
N LEU A 579 -6.40 4.70 -16.60
CA LEU A 579 -7.06 4.46 -17.88
C LEU A 579 -6.54 3.19 -18.56
N VAL A 580 -5.23 2.90 -18.49
CA VAL A 580 -4.69 1.62 -18.99
C VAL A 580 -5.27 0.43 -18.22
N ASP A 581 -5.34 0.51 -16.89
CA ASP A 581 -5.95 -0.54 -16.06
C ASP A 581 -7.43 -0.79 -16.43
N ILE A 582 -8.25 0.27 -16.50
CA ILE A 582 -9.65 0.14 -16.90
C ILE A 582 -9.78 -0.43 -18.31
N GLU A 583 -8.98 0.04 -19.27
CA GLU A 583 -9.04 -0.43 -20.65
C GLU A 583 -8.73 -1.92 -20.78
N LEU A 584 -7.67 -2.38 -20.08
CA LEU A 584 -7.24 -3.78 -20.05
C LEU A 584 -8.30 -4.72 -19.45
N HIS A 585 -9.14 -4.22 -18.54
CA HIS A 585 -10.14 -5.02 -17.83
C HIS A 585 -11.59 -4.81 -18.31
N HIS A 586 -11.84 -3.80 -19.15
CA HIS A 586 -13.16 -3.47 -19.66
C HIS A 586 -13.34 -3.81 -21.14
N ARG A 587 -12.43 -3.33 -22.01
CA ARG A 587 -12.59 -3.41 -23.48
C ARG A 587 -11.60 -4.33 -24.17
N TYR A 588 -10.38 -4.44 -23.64
CA TYR A 588 -9.34 -5.30 -24.19
C TYR A 588 -9.81 -6.77 -24.34
N GLN A 589 -9.43 -7.41 -25.44
CA GLN A 589 -9.76 -8.81 -25.73
C GLN A 589 -8.47 -9.65 -25.77
N PRO A 590 -8.17 -10.40 -24.70
CA PRO A 590 -7.03 -11.31 -24.68
C PRO A 590 -7.08 -12.32 -25.84
N GLY A 591 -5.96 -12.49 -26.55
CA GLY A 591 -5.86 -13.39 -27.69
C GLY A 591 -6.32 -12.79 -29.02
N GLY A 592 -6.76 -11.52 -29.03
CA GLY A 592 -7.02 -10.74 -30.24
C GLY A 592 -5.76 -10.22 -30.93
N GLU A 593 -5.94 -9.35 -31.93
CA GLU A 593 -4.82 -8.73 -32.67
C GLU A 593 -4.10 -7.63 -31.88
N GLU A 594 -4.82 -6.91 -31.01
CA GLU A 594 -4.24 -5.86 -30.14
C GLU A 594 -3.47 -6.52 -28.99
N THR A 595 -2.24 -6.08 -28.74
CA THR A 595 -1.48 -6.50 -27.55
C THR A 595 -1.73 -5.54 -26.38
N VAL A 596 -1.39 -5.96 -25.16
CA VAL A 596 -1.42 -5.06 -23.98
C VAL A 596 -0.54 -3.81 -24.16
N MET A 597 0.49 -3.89 -25.01
CA MET A 597 1.35 -2.76 -25.33
C MET A 597 0.70 -1.81 -26.34
N ASP A 598 -0.08 -2.33 -27.27
CA ASP A 598 -0.86 -1.51 -28.20
C ASP A 598 -1.95 -0.73 -27.45
N VAL A 599 -2.63 -1.38 -26.50
CA VAL A 599 -3.56 -0.71 -25.56
C VAL A 599 -2.86 0.43 -24.84
N ARG A 600 -1.71 0.15 -24.22
CA ARG A 600 -0.92 1.16 -23.51
C ARG A 600 -0.57 2.34 -24.43
N ASN A 601 -0.09 2.05 -25.63
CA ASN A 601 0.35 3.07 -26.59
C ASN A 601 -0.82 3.94 -27.03
N ARG A 602 -1.98 3.34 -27.34
CA ARG A 602 -3.22 4.05 -27.69
C ARG A 602 -3.68 4.99 -26.56
N ILE A 603 -3.69 4.51 -25.32
CA ILE A 603 -4.07 5.35 -24.17
C ILE A 603 -3.06 6.48 -23.96
N ALA A 604 -1.75 6.22 -24.19
CA ALA A 604 -0.70 7.21 -24.03
C ALA A 604 -0.87 8.43 -24.95
N GLU A 605 -1.50 8.30 -26.13
CA GLU A 605 -1.74 9.41 -27.07
C GLU A 605 -2.46 10.61 -26.44
N THR A 606 -3.30 10.36 -25.43
CA THR A 606 -4.09 11.41 -24.74
C THR A 606 -3.69 11.61 -23.27
N THR A 607 -2.78 10.79 -22.77
CA THR A 607 -2.41 10.72 -21.34
C THR A 607 -0.89 10.81 -21.11
N THR A 608 -0.10 11.07 -22.14
CA THR A 608 1.31 11.43 -22.01
C THR A 608 1.68 12.57 -22.95
N VAL A 609 2.69 13.35 -22.57
CA VAL A 609 3.26 14.42 -23.41
C VAL A 609 4.55 14.00 -24.12
N LEU A 610 5.11 12.87 -23.68
CA LEU A 610 6.17 12.14 -24.37
C LEU A 610 5.65 10.75 -24.69
N ALA A 611 5.71 10.36 -25.97
CA ALA A 611 5.33 9.02 -26.40
C ALA A 611 6.22 7.98 -25.69
N PRO A 612 5.66 6.89 -25.13
CA PRO A 612 6.46 5.84 -24.51
C PRO A 612 7.49 5.24 -25.48
N LEU A 613 8.60 4.73 -24.94
CA LEU A 613 9.58 4.03 -25.76
C LEU A 613 8.99 2.70 -26.28
N PRO A 614 9.34 2.24 -27.50
CA PRO A 614 8.90 0.94 -28.01
C PRO A 614 9.23 -0.23 -27.07
N GLU A 615 10.35 -0.15 -26.34
CA GLU A 615 10.79 -1.15 -25.37
C GLU A 615 10.22 -1.00 -23.95
N ASP A 616 9.46 0.06 -23.66
CA ASP A 616 8.94 0.29 -22.32
C ASP A 616 7.94 -0.81 -21.96
N SER A 617 8.23 -1.55 -20.89
CA SER A 617 7.48 -2.71 -20.43
C SER A 617 6.95 -2.50 -19.02
N PHE A 618 6.59 -1.27 -18.62
CA PHE A 618 6.20 -0.99 -17.23
C PHE A 618 5.07 -1.88 -16.71
N LEU A 619 4.17 -2.38 -17.58
CA LEU A 619 3.13 -3.34 -17.22
C LEU A 619 3.70 -4.60 -16.55
N CYS A 620 4.89 -5.07 -16.97
CA CYS A 620 5.59 -6.20 -16.36
C CYS A 620 6.03 -5.95 -14.90
N ALA A 621 6.04 -4.69 -14.45
CA ALA A 621 6.32 -4.31 -13.08
C ALA A 621 5.12 -3.63 -12.40
N PHE A 622 3.93 -3.64 -13.01
CA PHE A 622 2.74 -2.99 -12.46
C PHE A 622 2.02 -3.86 -11.42
N GLY A 623 2.70 -4.11 -10.29
CA GLY A 623 2.23 -5.01 -9.23
C GLY A 623 0.86 -4.67 -8.65
N HIS A 624 0.44 -3.39 -8.69
CA HIS A 624 -0.87 -2.96 -8.21
C HIS A 624 -2.04 -3.76 -8.83
N ILE A 625 -2.00 -3.98 -10.15
CA ILE A 625 -3.12 -4.57 -10.90
C ILE A 625 -2.91 -6.06 -11.21
N PHE A 626 -1.68 -6.57 -11.15
CA PHE A 626 -1.36 -7.97 -11.47
C PHE A 626 -0.96 -8.82 -10.25
N ALA A 627 -0.60 -8.20 -9.13
CA ALA A 627 -0.22 -8.89 -7.89
C ALA A 627 -0.71 -8.18 -6.61
N GLY A 628 -1.70 -7.30 -6.75
CA GLY A 628 -2.28 -6.49 -5.68
C GLY A 628 -3.79 -6.30 -5.85
N GLY A 629 -4.39 -5.50 -4.98
CA GLY A 629 -5.85 -5.32 -4.90
C GLY A 629 -6.47 -4.35 -5.92
N TYR A 630 -5.68 -3.77 -6.83
CA TYR A 630 -6.13 -2.64 -7.66
C TYR A 630 -6.51 -3.02 -9.10
N ALA A 631 -6.75 -4.30 -9.39
CA ALA A 631 -7.17 -4.74 -10.72
C ALA A 631 -8.55 -4.14 -11.09
N ALA A 632 -8.61 -3.38 -12.20
CA ALA A 632 -9.75 -2.52 -12.54
C ALA A 632 -10.15 -1.62 -11.37
N GLY A 633 -9.14 -1.04 -10.73
CA GLY A 633 -9.24 -0.36 -9.45
C GLY A 633 -8.10 0.62 -9.20
N TYR A 634 -7.13 0.80 -10.11
CA TYR A 634 -6.06 1.78 -9.89
C TYR A 634 -6.60 3.22 -9.83
N TYR A 635 -7.75 3.47 -10.45
CA TYR A 635 -8.47 4.74 -10.33
C TYR A 635 -8.84 5.09 -8.88
N SER A 636 -8.89 4.11 -7.96
CA SER A 636 -9.17 4.31 -6.53
C SER A 636 -8.31 5.41 -5.92
N TYR A 637 -7.05 5.55 -6.33
CA TYR A 637 -6.19 6.63 -5.86
C TYR A 637 -6.76 8.01 -6.19
N LYS A 638 -7.22 8.25 -7.43
CA LYS A 638 -7.78 9.56 -7.80
C LYS A 638 -9.22 9.75 -7.35
N TRP A 639 -9.99 8.66 -7.26
CA TRP A 639 -11.33 8.69 -6.69
C TRP A 639 -11.29 9.12 -5.21
N ALA A 640 -10.40 8.52 -4.43
CA ALA A 640 -10.21 8.88 -3.04
C ALA A 640 -9.50 10.22 -2.85
N GLU A 641 -8.65 10.66 -3.79
CA GLU A 641 -7.98 11.97 -3.68
C GLU A 641 -8.97 13.13 -3.79
N VAL A 642 -10.07 12.93 -4.54
CA VAL A 642 -11.21 13.86 -4.53
C VAL A 642 -11.82 13.91 -3.12
N LEU A 643 -12.04 12.75 -2.49
CA LEU A 643 -12.55 12.69 -1.12
C LEU A 643 -11.56 13.36 -0.14
N SER A 644 -10.26 13.09 -0.25
CA SER A 644 -9.27 13.52 0.73
C SER A 644 -8.95 15.00 0.64
N ALA A 645 -8.84 15.55 -0.57
CA ALA A 645 -8.68 16.98 -0.80
C ALA A 645 -9.91 17.75 -0.31
N ASP A 646 -11.12 17.25 -0.58
CA ASP A 646 -12.35 17.89 -0.10
C ASP A 646 -12.57 17.70 1.41
N ALA A 647 -12.09 16.61 1.99
CA ALA A 647 -12.04 16.45 3.43
C ALA A 647 -11.09 17.44 4.09
N PHE A 648 -9.91 17.66 3.51
CA PHE A 648 -8.96 18.67 3.96
C PHE A 648 -9.50 20.10 3.78
N ALA A 649 -10.28 20.35 2.73
CA ALA A 649 -10.96 21.63 2.53
C ALA A 649 -11.93 21.99 3.67
N ALA A 650 -12.50 21.01 4.38
CA ALA A 650 -13.28 21.29 5.58
C ALA A 650 -12.44 21.92 6.72
N PHE A 651 -11.13 21.62 6.79
CA PHE A 651 -10.20 22.26 7.73
C PHE A 651 -9.82 23.66 7.25
N GLU A 652 -9.62 23.85 5.95
CA GLU A 652 -9.40 25.17 5.34
C GLU A 652 -10.59 26.11 5.59
N GLU A 653 -11.82 25.62 5.38
CA GLU A 653 -13.08 26.36 5.62
C GLU A 653 -13.30 26.70 7.11
N ALA A 654 -12.86 25.80 8.01
CA ALA A 654 -12.96 26.02 9.45
C ALA A 654 -11.89 27.02 9.97
N GLY A 655 -10.76 27.12 9.26
CA GLY A 655 -9.64 28.00 9.58
C GLY A 655 -8.41 27.24 10.09
N LEU A 656 -7.35 27.17 9.28
CA LEU A 656 -6.08 26.50 9.64
C LEU A 656 -5.21 27.26 10.66
N GLU A 657 -5.63 28.46 11.06
CA GLU A 657 -4.99 29.24 12.14
C GLU A 657 -5.75 29.13 13.47
N ASP A 658 -6.95 28.55 13.46
CA ASP A 658 -7.79 28.36 14.64
C ASP A 658 -7.65 26.92 15.17
N GLU A 659 -6.82 26.75 16.20
CA GLU A 659 -6.56 25.45 16.83
C GLU A 659 -7.83 24.80 17.41
N VAL A 660 -8.83 25.59 17.83
CA VAL A 660 -10.11 25.03 18.32
C VAL A 660 -10.94 24.50 17.15
N ALA A 661 -10.93 25.22 16.02
CA ALA A 661 -11.60 24.78 14.80
C ALA A 661 -10.93 23.52 14.22
N ILE A 662 -9.59 23.48 14.18
CA ILE A 662 -8.81 22.30 13.78
C ILE A 662 -9.13 21.10 14.67
N ALA A 663 -9.06 21.25 16.00
CA ALA A 663 -9.34 20.15 16.93
C ALA A 663 -10.79 19.66 16.81
N THR A 664 -11.75 20.57 16.60
CA THR A 664 -13.17 20.20 16.40
C THR A 664 -13.38 19.43 15.10
N CYS A 665 -12.78 19.89 14.00
CA CYS A 665 -12.84 19.21 12.70
C CYS A 665 -12.11 17.87 12.73
N GLY A 666 -10.94 17.82 13.37
CA GLY A 666 -10.13 16.60 13.57
C GLY A 666 -10.87 15.56 14.40
N LYS A 667 -11.53 15.96 15.49
CA LYS A 667 -12.42 15.07 16.25
C LYS A 667 -13.56 14.55 15.39
N ARG A 668 -14.19 15.39 14.56
CA ARG A 668 -15.24 14.95 13.63
C ARG A 668 -14.70 13.93 12.63
N PHE A 669 -13.53 14.18 12.04
CA PHE A 669 -12.88 13.24 11.11
C PHE A 669 -12.56 11.90 11.78
N ARG A 670 -12.03 11.94 13.01
CA ARG A 670 -11.77 10.76 13.83
C ARG A 670 -13.05 9.98 14.09
N ASP A 671 -14.07 10.64 14.59
CA ASP A 671 -15.34 10.02 15.01
C ASP A 671 -16.21 9.58 13.81
N THR A 672 -15.82 9.91 12.57
CA THR A 672 -16.45 9.41 11.33
C THR A 672 -15.52 8.55 10.48
N VAL A 673 -14.61 9.17 9.72
CA VAL A 673 -13.78 8.53 8.67
C VAL A 673 -12.87 7.45 9.28
N LEU A 674 -12.32 7.70 10.47
CA LEU A 674 -11.42 6.75 11.13
C LEU A 674 -12.16 5.76 12.03
N ALA A 675 -13.30 6.14 12.61
CA ALA A 675 -14.01 5.34 13.61
C ALA A 675 -15.00 4.31 13.02
N LEU A 676 -15.62 4.61 11.88
CA LEU A 676 -16.79 3.86 11.41
C LEU A 676 -16.46 2.65 10.54
N GLY A 677 -15.20 2.49 10.11
CA GLY A 677 -14.77 1.39 9.24
C GLY A 677 -15.76 1.07 8.12
N GLY A 678 -15.99 -0.22 7.84
CA GLY A 678 -16.99 -0.70 6.88
C GLY A 678 -18.41 -0.81 7.42
N SER A 679 -18.70 -0.22 8.59
CA SER A 679 -20.02 -0.33 9.25
C SER A 679 -21.10 0.57 8.65
N LEU A 680 -20.71 1.48 7.75
CA LEU A 680 -21.58 2.30 6.90
C LEU A 680 -20.94 2.41 5.52
N HIS A 681 -21.75 2.75 4.51
CA HIS A 681 -21.22 2.98 3.17
C HIS A 681 -20.31 4.25 3.17
N PRO A 682 -19.15 4.25 2.50
CA PRO A 682 -18.18 5.35 2.58
C PRO A 682 -18.72 6.71 2.16
N MET A 683 -19.63 6.75 1.19
CA MET A 683 -20.35 7.98 0.82
C MET A 683 -21.17 8.55 1.99
N GLU A 684 -21.80 7.71 2.83
CA GLU A 684 -22.54 8.16 4.01
C GLU A 684 -21.59 8.65 5.10
N VAL A 685 -20.48 7.95 5.32
CA VAL A 685 -19.41 8.37 6.24
C VAL A 685 -18.86 9.75 5.82
N PHE A 686 -18.58 9.92 4.53
CA PHE A 686 -18.09 11.18 3.98
C PHE A 686 -19.11 12.31 4.14
N LYS A 687 -20.38 12.09 3.79
CA LYS A 687 -21.44 13.09 3.99
C LYS A 687 -21.62 13.48 5.46
N THR A 688 -21.48 12.52 6.37
CA THR A 688 -21.55 12.78 7.81
C THR A 688 -20.40 13.66 8.29
N PHE A 689 -19.20 13.46 7.75
CA PHE A 689 -18.05 14.32 8.02
C PHE A 689 -18.17 15.71 7.38
N ARG A 690 -18.49 15.73 6.08
CA ARG A 690 -18.35 16.89 5.20
C ARG A 690 -19.58 17.79 5.18
N GLY A 691 -20.75 17.22 5.45
CA GLY A 691 -22.07 17.86 5.33
C GLY A 691 -22.65 17.87 3.91
N ARG A 692 -21.93 17.34 2.92
CA ARG A 692 -22.34 17.28 1.50
C ARG A 692 -21.62 16.15 0.74
N GLU A 693 -22.04 15.92 -0.51
CA GLU A 693 -21.31 15.03 -1.44
C GLU A 693 -19.93 15.62 -1.80
N PRO A 694 -18.97 14.78 -2.23
CA PRO A 694 -17.63 15.24 -2.60
C PRO A 694 -17.62 16.11 -3.85
N ASN A 695 -16.64 17.02 -3.93
CA ASN A 695 -16.39 17.93 -5.05
C ASN A 695 -14.94 17.77 -5.53
N THR A 696 -14.70 17.80 -6.85
CA THR A 696 -13.38 17.73 -7.50
C THR A 696 -12.57 19.03 -7.37
N GLU A 697 -13.23 20.16 -7.14
CA GLU A 697 -12.62 21.49 -7.07
C GLU A 697 -11.47 21.59 -6.06
N PRO A 698 -11.57 21.12 -4.80
CA PRO A 698 -10.46 21.13 -3.85
C PRO A 698 -9.20 20.43 -4.38
N LEU A 699 -9.33 19.26 -5.01
CA LEU A 699 -8.21 18.53 -5.60
C LEU A 699 -7.52 19.35 -6.69
N LEU A 700 -8.31 19.93 -7.60
CA LEU A 700 -7.78 20.76 -8.69
C LEU A 700 -7.10 22.02 -8.16
N ARG A 701 -7.65 22.67 -7.12
CA ARG A 701 -7.05 23.85 -6.48
C ARG A 701 -5.77 23.49 -5.73
N HIS A 702 -5.78 22.42 -4.94
CA HIS A 702 -4.59 21.92 -4.22
C HIS A 702 -3.48 21.50 -5.17
N SER A 703 -3.82 21.08 -6.39
CA SER A 703 -2.86 20.74 -7.46
C SER A 703 -2.43 21.95 -8.31
N GLY A 704 -2.96 23.15 -8.05
CA GLY A 704 -2.67 24.35 -8.86
C GLY A 704 -3.17 24.29 -10.30
N LEU A 705 -4.14 23.41 -10.60
CA LEU A 705 -4.68 23.20 -11.94
C LEU A 705 -5.88 24.10 -12.27
N ILE A 706 -6.47 24.71 -11.25
CA ILE A 706 -7.46 25.79 -11.37
C ILE A 706 -7.11 26.93 -10.40
N ALA A 707 -7.58 28.14 -10.68
CA ALA A 707 -7.43 29.26 -9.76
C ALA A 707 -8.22 29.03 -8.46
N ALA A 708 -7.71 29.55 -7.34
CA ALA A 708 -8.50 29.64 -6.11
C ALA A 708 -9.66 30.63 -6.32
N ALA A 709 -10.88 30.21 -5.95
CA ALA A 709 -12.10 31.00 -6.07
C ALA A 709 -12.13 32.21 -5.12
#